data_AF-A0A9W8J3L9-F1
#
_entry.id   AF-A0A9W8J3L9-F1
#
_cell.length_a   1.000
_cell.length_b   1.000
_cell.length_c   1.000
_cell.angle_alpha   90.00
_cell.angle_beta   90.00
_cell.angle_gamma   90.00
#
_symmetry.space_group_name_H-M   'P 1'
#
loop_
_entity.id
_entity.type
_entity.pdbx_description
1 polymer ?
#
loop_
_entity_poly.entity_id
_entity_poly.type
_entity_poly.pdbx_seq_one_letter_code
_entity_poly.pdbx_strand_id
1 'polypeptide(L)'
;MAGVSPSITIYPNARDFRIQQQNIYIATGSQYLSNRRLDLIHRLNPIPDASHTRNRKTSPPDSECFPGTRKEAVQDITTWADATDSAPGTEQGVTETISATVVVYTPTPHIYWLHGFAGSGKSAISLKISNVFEESGRLLASYFFFRNAGDRCTLNRFAATLSSQLASALPATVPLLEAALRVDPGLLHSGVSLTRQMERLVYEPFRAVMQGDIEEASAKGPFIIIIDGLDESEDKRGVEELIDQMLDFFERHPTIPLRIFIASRVEQHIRARLEVDGVRLSDLNSYKTRGDINKFLGASFHAVAKRDRVIRAYVRAHGEWPTRSDMYHLGEHIGESFVLASSIFKFIVYPATEDDPSTPMERLPRTLQMNGLDSLYSQTLARSQHLPHFCNIISTIALLREPLPIAGISSLLGIEAFEVVSVLLNLQAIIHVPGTDEEGSVTIYHTSLRDFLTTEGRSRLFFVPLSFHLHLSYHLISSIFENLGVYRPTYNYGTWCLAHHWREASAESYACISTNEQLNAPHSLRANRLPYCAFLCHMLLYSLLDNFPVTGSFPSLFTECAKQLVRAVECPDPRIKLWLEAGMNFDIVNRGINFHIKLTERTQQIVQHDLRRASTAISAKFPDILDLRSRSTTHENWSHDLSVDSISGIDIFSNG
;
A
#
# COMPACT_ATOMS: atom_id res chain seq x y z
N MET A 1 -36.81 33.39 -18.94
CA MET A 1 -37.67 34.58 -18.79
C MET A 1 -38.44 34.43 -17.48
N ALA A 2 -38.61 35.50 -16.71
CA ALA A 2 -39.08 35.42 -15.32
C ALA A 2 -40.59 35.15 -15.20
N GLY A 3 -40.97 34.33 -14.22
CA GLY A 3 -42.37 34.18 -13.79
C GLY A 3 -42.79 35.38 -12.94
N VAL A 4 -43.92 35.98 -13.30
CA VAL A 4 -44.46 37.17 -12.62
C VAL A 4 -45.16 36.77 -11.32
N SER A 5 -44.86 37.46 -10.22
CA SER A 5 -45.57 37.29 -8.94
C SER A 5 -47.01 37.80 -9.03
N PRO A 6 -48.00 37.14 -8.43
CA PRO A 6 -49.39 37.59 -8.49
C PRO A 6 -49.59 38.89 -7.69
N SER A 7 -49.81 40.01 -8.39
CA SER A 7 -50.15 41.29 -7.78
C SER A 7 -51.62 41.32 -7.35
N ILE A 8 -51.87 41.11 -6.06
CA ILE A 8 -53.22 41.30 -5.50
C ILE A 8 -53.53 42.80 -5.43
N THR A 9 -54.36 43.27 -6.36
CA THR A 9 -54.78 44.68 -6.42
C THR A 9 -56.06 44.87 -5.61
N ILE A 10 -55.95 45.39 -4.39
CA ILE A 10 -57.11 45.67 -3.53
C ILE A 10 -57.56 47.12 -3.76
N TYR A 11 -58.85 47.32 -4.04
CA TYR A 11 -59.49 48.61 -4.35
C TYR A 11 -59.00 49.35 -5.63
N PRO A 12 -59.06 48.73 -6.83
CA PRO A 12 -58.52 49.30 -8.08
C PRO A 12 -59.18 50.62 -8.57
N ASN A 13 -60.18 51.16 -7.88
CA ASN A 13 -60.87 52.41 -8.25
C ASN A 13 -61.30 53.28 -7.04
N ALA A 14 -60.79 53.04 -5.82
CA ALA A 14 -61.16 53.86 -4.67
C ALA A 14 -60.55 55.27 -4.73
N ARG A 15 -61.36 56.29 -4.40
CA ARG A 15 -60.96 57.70 -4.26
C ARG A 15 -61.55 58.24 -2.95
N ASP A 16 -60.96 59.30 -2.40
CA ASP A 16 -61.43 60.01 -1.19
C ASP A 16 -61.57 59.18 0.09
N PHE A 17 -60.64 58.25 0.34
CA PHE A 17 -60.53 57.54 1.63
C PHE A 17 -59.24 57.91 2.39
N ARG A 18 -59.29 57.85 3.71
CA ARG A 18 -58.16 58.17 4.60
C ARG A 18 -57.94 57.03 5.60
N ILE A 19 -56.90 56.23 5.36
CA ILE A 19 -56.46 55.20 6.32
C ILE A 19 -55.91 55.92 7.55
N GLN A 20 -56.49 55.69 8.72
CA GLN A 20 -56.00 56.29 9.98
C GLN A 20 -54.93 55.43 10.66
N GLN A 21 -55.09 54.10 10.65
CA GLN A 21 -54.11 53.11 11.08
C GLN A 21 -54.23 51.85 10.21
N GLN A 22 -53.09 51.22 9.91
CA GLN A 22 -53.02 49.99 9.11
C GLN A 22 -52.21 48.92 9.87
N ASN A 23 -52.91 47.96 10.49
CA ASN A 23 -52.25 46.84 11.15
C ASN A 23 -52.13 45.67 10.16
N ILE A 24 -50.97 45.58 9.50
CA ILE A 24 -50.66 44.47 8.58
C ILE A 24 -50.04 43.31 9.37
N TYR A 25 -50.84 42.27 9.62
CA TYR A 25 -50.33 41.01 10.17
C TYR A 25 -49.79 40.11 9.05
N ILE A 26 -48.50 40.25 8.73
CA ILE A 26 -47.84 39.34 7.78
C ILE A 26 -47.37 38.09 8.55
N ALA A 27 -48.03 36.95 8.33
CA ALA A 27 -47.58 35.65 8.83
C ALA A 27 -46.26 35.25 8.13
N THR A 28 -45.13 35.66 8.72
CA THR A 28 -43.80 35.71 8.06
C THR A 28 -42.87 34.56 8.41
N GLY A 29 -43.34 33.53 9.11
CA GLY A 29 -42.49 32.44 9.66
C GLY A 29 -41.48 31.88 8.66
N SER A 30 -41.94 31.49 7.47
CA SER A 30 -41.09 30.87 6.44
C SER A 30 -40.06 31.84 5.83
N GLN A 31 -40.43 33.10 5.59
CA GLN A 31 -39.55 34.10 4.95
C GLN A 31 -38.50 34.67 5.92
N TYR A 32 -38.82 34.80 7.21
CA TYR A 32 -37.85 35.26 8.20
C TYR A 32 -36.76 34.20 8.45
N LEU A 33 -37.16 32.92 8.52
CA LEU A 33 -36.23 31.78 8.61
C LEU A 33 -35.36 31.62 7.36
N SER A 34 -35.92 31.79 6.15
CA SER A 34 -35.10 31.72 4.92
C SER A 34 -34.05 32.82 4.84
N ASN A 35 -34.40 34.06 5.21
CA ASN A 35 -33.47 35.18 5.17
C ASN A 35 -32.36 35.05 6.24
N ARG A 36 -32.71 34.63 7.47
CA ARG A 36 -31.72 34.33 8.51
C ARG A 36 -30.73 33.23 8.10
N ARG A 37 -31.25 32.13 7.53
CA ARG A 37 -30.39 31.03 7.06
C ARG A 37 -29.43 31.48 5.95
N LEU A 38 -29.88 32.32 5.01
CA LEU A 38 -29.01 32.87 3.96
C LEU A 38 -27.92 33.79 4.53
N ASP A 39 -28.24 34.66 5.48
CA ASP A 39 -27.25 35.51 6.18
C ASP A 39 -26.23 34.66 6.97
N LEU A 40 -26.70 33.65 7.71
CA LEU A 40 -25.83 32.72 8.44
C LEU A 40 -24.85 31.99 7.49
N ILE A 41 -25.33 31.46 6.36
CA ILE A 41 -24.48 30.76 5.38
C ILE A 41 -23.44 31.73 4.79
N HIS A 42 -23.84 32.96 4.46
CA HIS A 42 -22.91 33.99 3.97
C HIS A 42 -21.83 34.33 5.02
N ARG A 43 -22.21 34.43 6.30
CA ARG A 43 -21.28 34.71 7.40
C ARG A 43 -20.34 33.55 7.69
N LEU A 44 -20.82 32.30 7.63
CA LEU A 44 -19.99 31.10 7.76
C LEU A 44 -18.99 30.94 6.61
N ASN A 45 -19.31 31.46 5.42
CA ASN A 45 -18.46 31.38 4.22
C ASN A 45 -17.95 29.94 3.97
N PRO A 46 -18.85 28.95 3.76
CA PRO A 46 -18.46 27.55 3.55
C PRO A 46 -17.74 27.35 2.22
N ILE A 47 -16.98 26.25 2.09
CA ILE A 47 -16.39 25.80 0.83
C ILE A 47 -17.45 24.99 0.06
N PRO A 48 -18.05 25.52 -1.03
CA PRO A 48 -19.22 24.91 -1.67
C PRO A 48 -18.87 23.65 -2.48
N ASP A 49 -17.60 23.46 -2.85
CA ASP A 49 -17.11 22.35 -3.66
C ASP A 49 -16.38 21.26 -2.83
N ALA A 50 -16.49 21.34 -1.50
CA ALA A 50 -16.03 20.29 -0.58
C ALA A 50 -17.09 19.21 -0.30
N SER A 51 -18.38 19.43 -0.58
CA SER A 51 -19.44 18.47 -0.28
C SER A 51 -19.50 17.28 -1.25
N HIS A 52 -20.34 16.29 -0.94
CA HIS A 52 -20.75 15.22 -1.86
C HIS A 52 -21.52 15.75 -3.09
N THR A 53 -22.24 16.86 -2.94
CA THR A 53 -23.01 17.54 -4.00
C THR A 53 -22.18 18.41 -4.96
N ARG A 54 -20.86 18.52 -4.75
CA ARG A 54 -19.95 19.29 -5.61
C ARG A 54 -20.03 18.87 -7.08
N ASN A 55 -19.73 19.79 -8.00
CA ASN A 55 -19.55 19.45 -9.41
C ASN A 55 -18.23 18.67 -9.62
N ARG A 56 -18.28 17.35 -9.51
CA ARG A 56 -17.13 16.44 -9.62
C ARG A 56 -16.24 16.65 -10.85
N LYS A 57 -16.79 17.15 -11.97
CA LYS A 57 -16.02 17.45 -13.20
C LYS A 57 -15.07 18.63 -13.06
N THR A 58 -15.39 19.57 -12.18
CA THR A 58 -14.56 20.77 -11.88
C THR A 58 -13.92 20.70 -10.50
N SER A 59 -14.43 19.82 -9.64
CA SER A 59 -14.15 19.76 -8.21
C SER A 59 -13.83 18.30 -7.85
N PRO A 60 -12.61 17.83 -8.15
CA PRO A 60 -12.21 16.44 -7.92
C PRO A 60 -12.26 16.07 -6.43
N PRO A 61 -12.27 14.78 -6.07
CA PRO A 61 -12.17 13.61 -6.94
C PRO A 61 -13.48 13.33 -7.71
N ASP A 62 -13.35 13.02 -9.01
CA ASP A 62 -14.45 12.50 -9.84
C ASP A 62 -14.52 10.98 -9.66
N SER A 63 -15.27 10.56 -8.64
CA SER A 63 -15.36 9.17 -8.20
C SER A 63 -16.80 8.76 -7.97
N GLU A 64 -17.15 7.54 -8.34
CA GLU A 64 -18.47 6.92 -8.12
C GLU A 64 -18.31 5.40 -8.04
N CYS A 65 -19.10 4.74 -7.18
CA CYS A 65 -19.14 3.29 -7.20
C CYS A 65 -19.87 2.83 -8.47
N PHE A 66 -19.23 1.99 -9.28
CA PHE A 66 -19.90 1.43 -10.46
C PHE A 66 -21.08 0.54 -10.02
N PRO A 67 -22.25 0.58 -10.69
CA PRO A 67 -23.41 -0.21 -10.30
C PRO A 67 -23.09 -1.70 -10.08
N GLY A 68 -23.36 -2.18 -8.86
CA GLY A 68 -23.11 -3.57 -8.46
C GLY A 68 -21.72 -3.87 -7.88
N THR A 69 -20.85 -2.87 -7.74
CA THR A 69 -19.54 -2.94 -7.08
C THR A 69 -19.56 -2.37 -5.67
N ARG A 70 -18.52 -2.68 -4.87
CA ARG A 70 -18.28 -2.25 -3.48
C ARG A 70 -19.45 -2.50 -2.51
N LYS A 71 -20.35 -3.42 -2.85
CA LYS A 71 -21.55 -3.74 -2.06
C LYS A 71 -21.24 -4.18 -0.64
N GLU A 72 -20.21 -5.00 -0.47
CA GLU A 72 -19.81 -5.56 0.84
C GLU A 72 -19.31 -4.45 1.78
N ALA A 73 -18.38 -3.60 1.33
CA ALA A 73 -17.92 -2.43 2.07
C ALA A 73 -19.06 -1.43 2.38
N VAL A 74 -19.92 -1.14 1.40
CA VAL A 74 -21.08 -0.26 1.61
C VAL A 74 -22.06 -0.84 2.63
N GLN A 75 -22.31 -2.16 2.59
CA GLN A 75 -23.18 -2.85 3.56
C GLN A 75 -22.57 -2.81 4.96
N ASP A 76 -21.26 -3.04 5.09
CA ASP A 76 -20.58 -3.02 6.38
C ASP A 76 -20.64 -1.62 7.05
N ILE A 77 -20.33 -0.58 6.28
CA ILE A 77 -20.39 0.82 6.75
C ILE A 77 -21.83 1.23 7.11
N THR A 78 -22.83 0.84 6.31
CA THR A 78 -24.24 1.14 6.65
C THR A 78 -24.68 0.40 7.90
N THR A 79 -24.33 -0.88 8.05
CA THR A 79 -24.64 -1.69 9.24
C THR A 79 -24.00 -1.11 10.51
N TRP A 80 -22.75 -0.63 10.41
CA TRP A 80 -22.09 0.08 11.51
C TRP A 80 -22.80 1.40 11.87
N ALA A 81 -23.12 2.23 10.87
CA ALA A 81 -23.72 3.54 11.11
C ALA A 81 -25.17 3.44 11.63
N ASP A 82 -25.90 2.39 11.24
CA ASP A 82 -27.25 2.07 11.72
C ASP A 82 -27.27 1.34 13.08
N ALA A 83 -26.12 0.87 13.56
CA ALA A 83 -26.03 0.19 14.84
C ALA A 83 -26.41 1.12 15.99
N THR A 84 -27.36 0.66 16.81
CA THR A 84 -27.74 1.26 18.09
C THR A 84 -27.36 0.27 19.19
N ASP A 85 -26.91 0.77 20.35
CA ASP A 85 -26.43 -0.06 21.47
C ASP A 85 -27.56 -0.82 22.20
N SER A 86 -28.72 -0.97 21.54
CA SER A 86 -29.94 -1.62 22.03
C SER A 86 -30.11 -3.07 21.53
N ALA A 87 -29.24 -3.55 20.65
CA ALA A 87 -29.36 -4.89 20.05
C ALA A 87 -28.31 -5.87 20.62
N PRO A 88 -28.71 -7.00 21.25
CA PRO A 88 -27.76 -8.05 21.61
C PRO A 88 -27.21 -8.73 20.35
N GLY A 89 -25.90 -8.64 20.14
CA GLY A 89 -25.23 -9.27 19.01
C GLY A 89 -25.22 -10.79 19.13
N THR A 90 -25.82 -11.48 18.16
CA THR A 90 -25.59 -12.92 17.97
C THR A 90 -24.24 -13.15 17.31
N GLU A 91 -23.22 -13.51 18.10
CA GLU A 91 -22.02 -14.14 17.56
C GLU A 91 -22.39 -15.49 16.95
N GLN A 92 -22.19 -15.64 15.64
CA GLN A 92 -22.28 -16.94 14.97
C GLN A 92 -20.93 -17.68 15.08
N GLY A 93 -20.61 -18.13 16.30
CA GLY A 93 -19.52 -19.07 16.59
C GLY A 93 -20.10 -20.40 17.10
N VAL A 94 -19.70 -21.51 16.49
CA VAL A 94 -20.20 -22.85 16.89
C VAL A 94 -19.49 -23.34 18.17
N THR A 95 -20.27 -23.99 19.03
CA THR A 95 -19.97 -24.54 20.37
C THR A 95 -18.80 -25.54 20.41
N GLU A 96 -18.15 -25.86 21.54
CA GLU A 96 -18.55 -25.81 22.97
C GLU A 96 -17.43 -25.20 23.89
N THR A 97 -17.38 -25.23 25.24
CA THR A 97 -18.16 -25.89 26.32
C THR A 97 -18.21 -25.04 27.61
N ILE A 98 -19.35 -25.07 28.32
CA ILE A 98 -19.64 -24.65 29.72
C ILE A 98 -18.68 -23.63 30.39
N SER A 99 -19.08 -22.35 30.40
CA SER A 99 -19.20 -21.51 31.62
C SER A 99 -20.02 -20.27 31.30
N ALA A 100 -20.56 -19.61 32.33
CA ALA A 100 -21.53 -18.53 32.18
C ALA A 100 -21.02 -17.39 31.26
N THR A 101 -21.63 -17.25 30.08
CA THR A 101 -21.31 -16.19 29.12
C THR A 101 -21.68 -14.83 29.70
N VAL A 102 -20.70 -14.12 30.24
CA VAL A 102 -20.82 -12.69 30.51
C VAL A 102 -20.93 -12.01 29.15
N VAL A 103 -22.14 -11.58 28.79
CA VAL A 103 -22.37 -10.76 27.59
C VAL A 103 -21.77 -9.38 27.86
N VAL A 104 -20.51 -9.20 27.47
CA VAL A 104 -19.84 -7.91 27.49
C VAL A 104 -20.41 -7.10 26.32
N TYR A 105 -21.35 -6.20 26.61
CA TYR A 105 -21.82 -5.21 25.65
C TYR A 105 -20.71 -4.20 25.38
N THR A 106 -19.90 -4.43 24.34
CA THR A 106 -19.03 -3.41 23.78
C THR A 106 -19.90 -2.41 22.99
N PRO A 107 -19.96 -1.12 23.38
CA PRO A 107 -20.69 -0.12 22.61
C PRO A 107 -20.15 -0.03 21.18
N THR A 108 -21.00 0.26 20.21
CA THR A 108 -20.53 0.39 18.82
C THR A 108 -19.70 1.66 18.67
N PRO A 109 -18.43 1.59 18.19
CA PRO A 109 -17.56 2.75 18.03
C PRO A 109 -18.21 3.89 17.22
N HIS A 110 -18.00 5.14 17.65
CA HIS A 110 -18.56 6.31 16.96
C HIS A 110 -17.80 6.75 15.72
N ILE A 111 -16.56 6.29 15.57
CA ILE A 111 -15.70 6.58 14.42
C ILE A 111 -15.49 5.28 13.63
N TYR A 112 -15.64 5.35 12.31
CA TYR A 112 -15.22 4.30 11.38
C TYR A 112 -14.13 4.87 10.47
N TRP A 113 -12.97 4.20 10.43
CA TRP A 113 -11.87 4.57 9.55
C TRP A 113 -11.69 3.54 8.43
N LEU A 114 -12.14 3.91 7.23
CA LEU A 114 -11.91 3.14 6.00
C LEU A 114 -10.57 3.56 5.38
N HIS A 115 -9.54 2.73 5.56
CA HIS A 115 -8.23 2.97 4.96
C HIS A 115 -8.02 2.16 3.68
N GLY A 116 -6.93 2.45 2.96
CA GLY A 116 -6.52 1.72 1.76
C GLY A 116 -5.62 2.56 0.85
N PHE A 117 -5.06 1.95 -0.21
CA PHE A 117 -4.09 2.60 -1.09
C PHE A 117 -4.69 3.67 -2.03
N ALA A 118 -3.83 4.36 -2.78
CA ALA A 118 -4.24 5.40 -3.73
C ALA A 118 -5.04 4.80 -4.90
N GLY A 119 -6.30 5.20 -5.08
CA GLY A 119 -7.14 4.66 -6.16
C GLY A 119 -7.88 3.35 -5.86
N SER A 120 -7.85 2.85 -4.61
CA SER A 120 -8.65 1.70 -4.17
C SER A 120 -10.17 1.95 -4.21
N GLY A 121 -10.60 3.21 -4.31
CA GLY A 121 -12.00 3.61 -4.47
C GLY A 121 -12.67 4.22 -3.24
N LYS A 122 -11.90 4.61 -2.21
CA LYS A 122 -12.39 5.27 -0.99
C LYS A 122 -13.40 6.39 -1.27
N SER A 123 -13.03 7.41 -2.04
CA SER A 123 -13.90 8.54 -2.41
C SER A 123 -15.19 8.15 -3.15
N ALA A 124 -15.18 7.02 -3.86
CA ALA A 124 -16.38 6.47 -4.50
C ALA A 124 -17.35 5.88 -3.46
N ILE A 125 -16.81 5.24 -2.41
CA ILE A 125 -17.58 4.72 -1.27
C ILE A 125 -18.08 5.88 -0.41
N SER A 126 -17.22 6.85 -0.05
CA SER A 126 -17.60 8.05 0.71
C SER A 126 -18.75 8.80 0.03
N LEU A 127 -18.74 8.93 -1.31
CA LEU A 127 -19.87 9.47 -2.07
C LEU A 127 -21.11 8.57 -1.99
N LYS A 128 -20.97 7.25 -2.16
CA LYS A 128 -22.12 6.34 -2.10
C LYS A 128 -22.78 6.32 -0.72
N ILE A 129 -21.99 6.35 0.35
CA ILE A 129 -22.47 6.48 1.73
C ILE A 129 -23.15 7.85 1.93
N SER A 130 -22.56 8.94 1.43
CA SER A 130 -23.19 10.28 1.48
C SER A 130 -24.61 10.25 0.90
N ASN A 131 -24.78 9.71 -0.30
CA ASN A 131 -26.08 9.64 -0.96
C ASN A 131 -27.07 8.75 -0.17
N VAL A 132 -26.64 7.60 0.37
CA VAL A 132 -27.51 6.72 1.19
C VAL A 132 -28.01 7.45 2.45
N PHE A 133 -27.13 8.17 3.15
CA PHE A 133 -27.53 8.86 4.37
C PHE A 133 -28.28 10.17 4.10
N GLU A 134 -28.04 10.85 2.97
CA GLU A 134 -28.88 11.97 2.48
C GLU A 134 -30.29 11.49 2.13
N GLU A 135 -30.43 10.40 1.37
CA GLU A 135 -31.72 9.78 1.03
C GLU A 135 -32.52 9.38 2.29
N SER A 136 -31.84 8.98 3.37
CA SER A 136 -32.47 8.69 4.67
C SER A 136 -32.70 9.91 5.58
N GLY A 137 -32.23 11.11 5.20
CA GLY A 137 -32.35 12.34 6.00
C GLY A 137 -31.44 12.40 7.24
N ARG A 138 -30.32 11.66 7.24
CA ARG A 138 -29.40 11.49 8.40
C ARG A 138 -27.97 12.00 8.15
N LEU A 139 -27.63 12.39 6.93
CA LEU A 139 -26.36 13.06 6.63
C LEU A 139 -26.41 14.51 7.18
N LEU A 140 -25.52 14.83 8.12
CA LEU A 140 -25.37 16.21 8.62
C LEU A 140 -24.45 17.04 7.73
N ALA A 141 -23.34 16.44 7.30
CA ALA A 141 -22.32 17.08 6.50
C ALA A 141 -21.42 16.06 5.82
N SER A 142 -20.88 16.43 4.66
CA SER A 142 -19.76 15.72 4.05
C SER A 142 -18.65 16.71 3.63
N TYR A 143 -17.41 16.26 3.71
CA TYR A 143 -16.23 17.03 3.31
C TYR A 143 -15.24 16.13 2.57
N PHE A 144 -14.85 16.54 1.37
CA PHE A 144 -13.93 15.83 0.48
C PHE A 144 -12.69 16.71 0.28
N PHE A 145 -11.63 16.36 1.00
CA PHE A 145 -10.32 16.98 0.85
C PHE A 145 -9.70 16.65 -0.52
N PHE A 146 -8.83 17.53 -1.01
CA PHE A 146 -8.06 17.31 -2.23
C PHE A 146 -6.82 18.20 -2.26
N ARG A 147 -5.62 17.62 -2.39
CA ARG A 147 -4.34 18.38 -2.40
C ARG A 147 -4.32 19.48 -3.45
N ASN A 148 -3.73 20.63 -3.13
CA ASN A 148 -3.66 21.82 -3.98
C ASN A 148 -5.02 22.45 -4.38
N ALA A 149 -6.13 22.14 -3.68
CA ALA A 149 -7.44 22.76 -3.94
C ALA A 149 -7.70 24.01 -3.08
N GLY A 150 -6.67 24.80 -2.79
CA GLY A 150 -6.77 26.02 -1.98
C GLY A 150 -7.28 25.72 -0.57
N ASP A 151 -8.29 26.44 -0.10
CA ASP A 151 -8.84 26.23 1.24
C ASP A 151 -9.31 24.78 1.50
N ARG A 152 -9.62 24.00 0.45
CA ARG A 152 -10.13 22.63 0.52
C ARG A 152 -9.06 21.56 0.84
N CYS A 153 -7.78 21.90 0.82
CA CYS A 153 -6.71 21.08 1.43
C CYS A 153 -6.28 21.60 2.81
N THR A 154 -7.02 22.56 3.39
CA THR A 154 -6.71 23.14 4.71
C THR A 154 -7.88 22.98 5.68
N LEU A 155 -7.63 23.17 6.97
CA LEU A 155 -8.65 23.08 8.01
C LEU A 155 -9.31 24.43 8.34
N ASN A 156 -8.77 25.55 7.82
CA ASN A 156 -9.19 26.93 8.13
C ASN A 156 -10.70 27.22 8.01
N ARG A 157 -11.39 26.55 7.07
CA ARG A 157 -12.83 26.70 6.82
C ARG A 157 -13.58 25.38 7.01
N PHE A 158 -12.95 24.36 7.57
CA PHE A 158 -13.52 23.02 7.73
C PHE A 158 -14.76 23.05 8.64
N ALA A 159 -14.60 23.50 9.89
CA ALA A 159 -15.69 23.61 10.86
C ALA A 159 -16.85 24.49 10.35
N ALA A 160 -16.55 25.61 9.70
CA ALA A 160 -17.57 26.50 9.12
C ALA A 160 -18.32 25.85 7.94
N THR A 161 -17.64 25.04 7.13
CA THR A 161 -18.24 24.28 6.03
C THR A 161 -19.15 23.15 6.54
N LEU A 162 -18.73 22.42 7.59
CA LEU A 162 -19.59 21.45 8.27
C LEU A 162 -20.79 22.13 8.92
N SER A 163 -20.59 23.27 9.59
CA SER A 163 -21.64 24.05 10.26
C SER A 163 -22.73 24.53 9.29
N SER A 164 -22.34 24.98 8.09
CA SER A 164 -23.30 25.37 7.05
C SER A 164 -24.15 24.20 6.51
N GLN A 165 -23.59 22.99 6.51
CA GLN A 165 -24.30 21.77 6.13
C GLN A 165 -25.20 21.29 7.29
N LEU A 166 -24.71 21.32 8.52
CA LEU A 166 -25.48 21.05 9.74
C LEU A 166 -26.71 21.97 9.86
N ALA A 167 -26.55 23.27 9.63
CA ALA A 167 -27.64 24.25 9.57
C ALA A 167 -28.67 23.97 8.45
N SER A 168 -28.27 23.17 7.45
CA SER A 168 -29.10 22.80 6.32
C SER A 168 -29.84 21.47 6.54
N ALA A 169 -29.19 20.49 7.16
CA ALA A 169 -29.77 19.20 7.54
C ALA A 169 -30.68 19.31 8.79
N LEU A 170 -30.27 20.12 9.77
CA LEU A 170 -30.99 20.37 11.03
C LEU A 170 -31.23 21.87 11.25
N PRO A 171 -32.30 22.45 10.68
CA PRO A 171 -32.61 23.88 10.81
C PRO A 171 -32.75 24.38 12.26
N ALA A 172 -33.04 23.51 13.22
CA ALA A 172 -33.06 23.82 14.65
C ALA A 172 -31.70 24.33 15.20
N THR A 173 -30.59 24.02 14.52
CA THR A 173 -29.25 24.52 14.89
C THR A 173 -29.01 25.98 14.49
N VAL A 174 -29.74 26.54 13.52
CA VAL A 174 -29.57 27.94 13.03
C VAL A 174 -29.54 28.98 14.16
N PRO A 175 -30.52 29.06 15.09
CA PRO A 175 -30.48 30.05 16.18
C PRO A 175 -29.31 29.87 17.15
N LEU A 176 -28.82 28.63 17.31
CA LEU A 176 -27.67 28.32 18.17
C LEU A 176 -26.37 28.81 17.53
N LEU A 177 -26.22 28.61 16.22
CA LEU A 177 -25.09 29.09 15.42
C LEU A 177 -25.06 30.63 15.35
N GLU A 178 -26.22 31.26 15.14
CA GLU A 178 -26.35 32.73 15.20
C GLU A 178 -25.96 33.28 16.58
N ALA A 179 -26.29 32.56 17.67
CA ALA A 179 -25.90 32.94 19.01
C ALA A 179 -24.39 32.77 19.25
N ALA A 180 -23.79 31.65 18.82
CA ALA A 180 -22.35 31.40 18.92
C ALA A 180 -21.54 32.49 18.21
N LEU A 181 -21.87 32.79 16.95
CA LEU A 181 -21.22 33.83 16.14
C LEU A 181 -21.52 35.27 16.59
N ARG A 182 -22.50 35.48 17.49
CA ARG A 182 -22.78 36.79 18.11
C ARG A 182 -21.99 36.97 19.42
N VAL A 183 -21.82 35.90 20.18
CA VAL A 183 -21.03 35.88 21.43
C VAL A 183 -19.54 35.91 21.13
N ASP A 184 -19.10 35.25 20.07
CA ASP A 184 -17.71 35.21 19.62
C ASP A 184 -17.59 35.60 18.14
N PRO A 185 -17.53 36.92 17.82
CA PRO A 185 -17.36 37.39 16.45
C PRO A 185 -16.03 36.97 15.80
N GLY A 186 -15.03 36.61 16.61
CA GLY A 186 -13.72 36.14 16.16
C GLY A 186 -13.66 34.66 15.83
N LEU A 187 -14.71 33.88 16.11
CA LEU A 187 -14.73 32.42 16.03
C LEU A 187 -14.32 31.86 14.65
N LEU A 188 -14.60 32.58 13.57
CA LEU A 188 -14.26 32.20 12.18
C LEU A 188 -12.88 32.70 11.72
N HIS A 189 -12.10 33.35 12.59
CA HIS A 189 -10.77 33.83 12.26
C HIS A 189 -9.75 32.68 12.26
N SER A 190 -8.78 32.70 11.34
CA SER A 190 -7.76 31.65 11.19
C SER A 190 -6.81 31.49 12.38
N GLY A 191 -6.73 32.49 13.27
CA GLY A 191 -6.02 32.39 14.54
C GLY A 191 -6.77 31.64 15.66
N VAL A 192 -7.99 31.16 15.42
CA VAL A 192 -8.76 30.36 16.39
C VAL A 192 -8.51 28.87 16.12
N SER A 193 -8.12 28.12 17.16
CA SER A 193 -7.92 26.67 17.11
C SER A 193 -9.14 25.94 16.52
N LEU A 194 -8.90 24.98 15.62
CA LEU A 194 -9.94 24.13 15.02
C LEU A 194 -10.83 23.47 16.08
N THR A 195 -10.24 23.00 17.18
CA THR A 195 -10.93 22.42 18.34
C THR A 195 -12.11 23.27 18.81
N ARG A 196 -11.85 24.56 19.07
CA ARG A 196 -12.86 25.54 19.51
C ARG A 196 -13.90 25.83 18.42
N GLN A 197 -13.51 25.84 17.14
CA GLN A 197 -14.47 26.01 16.05
C GLN A 197 -15.41 24.81 15.94
N MET A 198 -14.88 23.59 15.92
CA MET A 198 -15.66 22.35 15.87
C MET A 198 -16.61 22.21 17.07
N GLU A 199 -16.13 22.52 18.28
CA GLU A 199 -16.98 22.48 19.48
C GLU A 199 -18.15 23.47 19.35
N ARG A 200 -17.86 24.75 19.06
CA ARG A 200 -18.87 25.83 19.06
C ARG A 200 -19.78 25.86 17.83
N LEU A 201 -19.34 25.32 16.69
CA LEU A 201 -20.06 25.40 15.40
C LEU A 201 -20.62 24.07 14.90
N VAL A 202 -20.22 22.93 15.47
CA VAL A 202 -20.68 21.60 15.06
C VAL A 202 -21.24 20.82 16.25
N TYR A 203 -20.43 20.61 17.29
CA TYR A 203 -20.79 19.68 18.36
C TYR A 203 -21.79 20.24 19.39
N GLU A 204 -21.57 21.44 19.93
CA GLU A 204 -22.53 22.05 20.87
C GLU A 204 -23.91 22.31 20.22
N PRO A 205 -24.01 22.87 19.00
CA PRO A 205 -25.30 23.08 18.34
C PRO A 205 -26.05 21.78 18.10
N PHE A 206 -25.35 20.72 17.66
CA PHE A 206 -25.96 19.41 17.46
C PHE A 206 -26.43 18.79 18.78
N ARG A 207 -25.57 18.76 19.81
CA ARG A 207 -25.88 18.20 21.14
C ARG A 207 -27.09 18.90 21.77
N ALA A 208 -27.18 20.22 21.66
CA ALA A 208 -28.30 20.99 22.21
C ALA A 208 -29.65 20.66 21.54
N VAL A 209 -29.68 20.41 20.22
CA VAL A 209 -30.90 19.94 19.53
C VAL A 209 -31.23 18.50 19.95
N MET A 210 -30.24 17.61 19.99
CA MET A 210 -30.45 16.21 20.40
C MET A 210 -30.92 16.07 21.86
N GLN A 211 -30.64 17.04 22.73
CA GLN A 211 -31.17 17.08 24.10
C GLN A 211 -32.62 17.57 24.20
N GLY A 212 -33.14 18.27 23.18
CA GLY A 212 -34.51 18.78 23.14
C GLY A 212 -35.49 17.84 22.44
N ASP A 213 -35.09 17.27 21.30
CA ASP A 213 -35.98 16.52 20.37
C ASP A 213 -35.66 15.01 20.34
N ILE A 214 -35.45 14.41 21.53
CA ILE A 214 -34.95 13.03 21.70
C ILE A 214 -35.82 11.98 20.97
N GLU A 215 -37.15 12.16 20.95
CA GLU A 215 -38.08 11.18 20.37
C GLU A 215 -37.97 11.05 18.84
N GLU A 216 -37.85 12.17 18.09
CA GLU A 216 -37.77 12.12 16.62
C GLU A 216 -36.37 11.71 16.14
N ALA A 217 -35.31 12.07 16.89
CA ALA A 217 -33.95 11.62 16.62
C ALA A 217 -33.82 10.10 16.83
N SER A 218 -34.38 9.56 17.91
CA SER A 218 -34.38 8.12 18.21
C SER A 218 -35.10 7.29 17.14
N ALA A 219 -36.14 7.84 16.51
CA ALA A 219 -36.90 7.17 15.45
C ALA A 219 -36.14 7.06 14.12
N LYS A 220 -35.15 7.93 13.87
CA LYS A 220 -34.32 7.90 12.65
C LYS A 220 -33.02 7.12 12.85
N GLY A 221 -32.55 6.99 14.08
CA GLY A 221 -31.24 6.41 14.40
C GLY A 221 -30.10 7.41 14.22
N PRO A 222 -28.83 6.99 14.34
CA PRO A 222 -27.69 7.90 14.37
C PRO A 222 -27.57 8.75 13.10
N PHE A 223 -27.21 10.01 13.30
CA PHE A 223 -26.79 10.93 12.26
C PHE A 223 -25.32 10.70 11.89
N ILE A 224 -24.90 11.13 10.69
CA ILE A 224 -23.52 10.89 10.21
C ILE A 224 -22.85 12.15 9.64
N ILE A 225 -21.54 12.28 9.89
CA ILE A 225 -20.62 13.18 9.19
C ILE A 225 -19.61 12.33 8.41
N ILE A 226 -19.32 12.74 7.17
CA ILE A 226 -18.45 12.00 6.24
C ILE A 226 -17.22 12.85 5.90
N ILE A 227 -16.02 12.31 6.11
CA ILE A 227 -14.75 12.99 5.87
C ILE A 227 -13.93 12.10 4.91
N ASP A 228 -13.80 12.54 3.66
CA ASP A 228 -13.06 11.82 2.62
C ASP A 228 -11.73 12.49 2.30
N GLY A 229 -10.68 11.67 2.16
CA GLY A 229 -9.34 12.10 1.80
C GLY A 229 -8.60 12.82 2.92
N LEU A 230 -8.75 12.43 4.19
CA LEU A 230 -8.11 13.14 5.32
C LEU A 230 -6.58 13.27 5.16
N ASP A 231 -5.94 12.31 4.48
CA ASP A 231 -4.51 12.35 4.08
C ASP A 231 -4.18 13.39 2.99
N GLU A 232 -5.17 13.90 2.28
CA GLU A 232 -5.03 14.94 1.25
C GLU A 232 -5.03 16.36 1.86
N SER A 233 -5.10 16.49 3.19
CA SER A 233 -4.85 17.75 3.90
C SER A 233 -3.36 18.11 3.89
N GLU A 234 -3.06 19.41 3.78
CA GLU A 234 -1.71 19.96 3.88
C GLU A 234 -1.31 20.26 5.35
N ASP A 235 -2.29 20.35 6.26
CA ASP A 235 -2.07 20.59 7.69
C ASP A 235 -2.14 19.29 8.50
N LYS A 236 -1.03 18.56 8.54
CA LYS A 236 -0.93 17.28 9.27
C LYS A 236 -1.14 17.42 10.78
N ARG A 237 -0.77 18.57 11.38
CA ARG A 237 -0.94 18.80 12.82
C ARG A 237 -2.39 19.08 13.16
N GLY A 238 -3.05 19.93 12.38
CA GLY A 238 -4.49 20.14 12.52
C GLY A 238 -5.30 18.86 12.29
N VAL A 239 -4.83 17.93 11.44
CA VAL A 239 -5.44 16.60 11.29
C VAL A 239 -5.31 15.76 12.56
N GLU A 240 -4.13 15.73 13.20
CA GLU A 240 -3.95 15.06 14.50
C GLU A 240 -4.86 15.68 15.58
N GLU A 241 -4.86 17.02 15.71
CA GLU A 241 -5.69 17.76 16.66
C GLU A 241 -7.21 17.52 16.43
N LEU A 242 -7.62 17.37 15.17
CA LEU A 242 -9.01 17.05 14.81
C LEU A 242 -9.40 15.63 15.24
N ILE A 243 -8.51 14.65 15.06
CA ILE A 243 -8.75 13.26 15.46
C ILE A 243 -8.82 13.16 16.99
N ASP A 244 -7.84 13.73 17.69
CA ASP A 244 -7.80 13.78 19.17
C ASP A 244 -9.12 14.38 19.71
N GLN A 245 -9.57 15.51 19.13
CA GLN A 245 -10.83 16.12 19.53
C GLN A 245 -12.05 15.20 19.31
N MET A 246 -12.11 14.49 18.19
CA MET A 246 -13.22 13.56 17.93
C MET A 246 -13.30 12.47 18.99
N LEU A 247 -12.15 11.91 19.37
CA LEU A 247 -12.04 10.89 20.42
C LEU A 247 -12.49 11.47 21.78
N ASP A 248 -11.92 12.60 22.20
CA ASP A 248 -12.28 13.32 23.42
C ASP A 248 -13.78 13.67 23.48
N PHE A 249 -14.40 13.96 22.34
CA PHE A 249 -15.82 14.29 22.25
C PHE A 249 -16.71 13.07 22.48
N PHE A 250 -16.38 11.93 21.87
CA PHE A 250 -17.15 10.70 22.00
C PHE A 250 -16.94 10.01 23.36
N GLU A 251 -15.76 10.13 23.97
CA GLU A 251 -15.53 9.69 25.35
C GLU A 251 -16.41 10.47 26.35
N ARG A 252 -16.52 11.81 26.18
CA ARG A 252 -17.40 12.66 27.01
C ARG A 252 -18.89 12.45 26.73
N HIS A 253 -19.26 11.97 25.55
CA HIS A 253 -20.66 11.85 25.10
C HIS A 253 -20.96 10.50 24.41
N PRO A 254 -20.79 9.36 25.11
CA PRO A 254 -20.82 8.03 24.49
C PRO A 254 -22.20 7.62 23.97
N THR A 255 -23.28 8.28 24.38
CA THR A 255 -24.66 7.99 23.94
C THR A 255 -25.17 8.97 22.88
N ILE A 256 -24.31 9.82 22.31
CA ILE A 256 -24.74 10.80 21.32
C ILE A 256 -25.09 10.12 19.98
N PRO A 257 -26.22 10.44 19.32
CA PRO A 257 -26.61 9.82 18.06
C PRO A 257 -25.85 10.43 16.87
N LEU A 258 -24.51 10.40 16.92
CA LEU A 258 -23.62 10.93 15.88
C LEU A 258 -22.50 9.93 15.57
N ARG A 259 -22.34 9.60 14.29
CA ARG A 259 -21.25 8.81 13.74
C ARG A 259 -20.33 9.68 12.87
N ILE A 260 -19.03 9.40 12.87
CA ILE A 260 -18.07 10.01 11.94
C ILE A 260 -17.41 8.92 11.09
N PHE A 261 -17.63 8.98 9.79
CA PHE A 261 -16.95 8.12 8.83
C PHE A 261 -15.76 8.88 8.23
N ILE A 262 -14.56 8.32 8.40
CA ILE A 262 -13.31 8.85 7.86
C ILE A 262 -12.81 7.89 6.79
N ALA A 263 -12.45 8.41 5.62
CA ALA A 263 -11.75 7.65 4.59
C ALA A 263 -10.42 8.31 4.24
N SER A 264 -9.31 7.58 4.33
CA SER A 264 -7.96 8.11 4.04
C SER A 264 -6.95 7.03 3.65
N ARG A 265 -5.72 7.42 3.31
CA ARG A 265 -4.56 6.52 3.29
C ARG A 265 -4.04 6.29 4.71
N VAL A 266 -3.29 5.20 4.87
CA VAL A 266 -2.54 4.87 6.11
C VAL A 266 -1.26 5.71 6.17
N GLU A 267 -1.39 7.03 6.34
CA GLU A 267 -0.24 7.86 6.71
C GLU A 267 -0.01 7.81 8.23
N GLN A 268 1.26 7.76 8.67
CA GLN A 268 1.61 7.48 10.08
C GLN A 268 0.93 8.41 11.10
N HIS A 269 0.80 9.71 10.79
CA HIS A 269 0.17 10.70 11.67
C HIS A 269 -1.34 10.45 11.89
N ILE A 270 -2.03 9.83 10.94
CA ILE A 270 -3.43 9.41 11.08
C ILE A 270 -3.50 8.07 11.81
N ARG A 271 -2.66 7.11 11.38
CA ARG A 271 -2.59 5.75 11.95
C ARG A 271 -2.35 5.79 13.47
N ALA A 272 -1.36 6.56 13.91
CA ALA A 272 -0.96 6.67 15.32
C ALA A 272 -2.04 7.27 16.26
N ARG A 273 -3.14 7.80 15.71
CA ARG A 273 -4.27 8.36 16.48
C ARG A 273 -5.55 7.54 16.35
N LEU A 274 -5.79 6.90 15.20
CA LEU A 274 -7.00 6.14 14.92
C LEU A 274 -6.91 4.65 15.23
N GLU A 275 -5.72 4.06 15.44
CA GLU A 275 -5.58 2.67 15.89
C GLU A 275 -5.76 2.54 17.41
N VAL A 276 -7.00 2.76 17.86
CA VAL A 276 -7.42 2.68 19.27
C VAL A 276 -8.81 2.02 19.39
N ASP A 277 -9.12 1.40 20.55
CA ASP A 277 -10.36 0.63 20.78
C ASP A 277 -11.66 1.41 20.50
N GLY A 278 -11.62 2.75 20.56
CA GLY A 278 -12.75 3.65 20.26
C GLY A 278 -13.05 3.86 18.77
N VAL A 279 -12.30 3.22 17.86
CA VAL A 279 -12.41 3.39 16.40
C VAL A 279 -12.59 2.05 15.71
N ARG A 280 -13.58 1.95 14.81
CA ARG A 280 -13.74 0.79 13.94
C ARG A 280 -12.83 0.92 12.71
N LEU A 281 -11.79 0.09 12.66
CA LEU A 281 -10.84 -0.01 11.54
C LEU A 281 -11.40 -0.88 10.41
N SER A 282 -11.13 -0.53 9.16
CA SER A 282 -11.41 -1.38 8.00
C SER A 282 -10.45 -1.08 6.83
N ASP A 283 -9.73 -2.10 6.37
CA ASP A 283 -8.96 -2.00 5.13
C ASP A 283 -9.86 -2.26 3.92
N LEU A 284 -10.01 -1.26 3.04
CA LEU A 284 -10.71 -1.41 1.78
C LEU A 284 -10.10 -2.48 0.86
N ASN A 285 -8.83 -2.84 1.06
CA ASN A 285 -8.16 -3.88 0.28
C ASN A 285 -8.57 -5.30 0.72
N SER A 286 -9.13 -5.48 1.92
CA SER A 286 -9.61 -6.78 2.41
C SER A 286 -10.86 -7.28 1.66
N TYR A 287 -11.64 -6.36 1.08
CA TYR A 287 -12.83 -6.69 0.29
C TYR A 287 -12.43 -7.18 -1.11
N LYS A 288 -13.10 -8.23 -1.59
CA LYS A 288 -12.80 -8.95 -2.85
C LYS A 288 -12.92 -8.05 -4.09
N THR A 289 -11.82 -7.41 -4.45
CA THR A 289 -11.80 -6.32 -5.44
C THR A 289 -11.87 -6.85 -6.88
N ARG A 290 -11.17 -7.96 -7.17
CA ARG A 290 -11.15 -8.60 -8.50
C ARG A 290 -12.55 -8.91 -9.08
N GLY A 291 -13.49 -9.37 -8.25
CA GLY A 291 -14.86 -9.68 -8.69
C GLY A 291 -15.64 -8.44 -9.15
N ASP A 292 -15.38 -7.30 -8.54
CA ASP A 292 -16.01 -6.03 -8.87
C ASP A 292 -15.36 -5.33 -10.07
N ILE A 293 -14.04 -5.47 -10.25
CA ILE A 293 -13.34 -5.03 -11.46
C ILE A 293 -13.88 -5.77 -12.69
N ASN A 294 -14.10 -7.08 -12.60
CA ASN A 294 -14.69 -7.86 -13.69
C ASN A 294 -16.11 -7.37 -14.06
N LYS A 295 -16.95 -7.03 -13.07
CA LYS A 295 -18.27 -6.40 -13.32
C LYS A 295 -18.13 -5.05 -14.02
N PHE A 296 -17.23 -4.19 -13.52
CA PHE A 296 -16.95 -2.88 -14.09
C PHE A 296 -16.52 -2.98 -15.56
N LEU A 297 -15.50 -3.79 -15.86
CA LEU A 297 -14.99 -3.97 -17.22
C LEU A 297 -16.08 -4.54 -18.14
N GLY A 298 -16.73 -5.64 -17.75
CA GLY A 298 -17.74 -6.31 -18.57
C GLY A 298 -18.92 -5.40 -18.92
N ALA A 299 -19.45 -4.67 -17.93
CA ALA A 299 -20.54 -3.73 -18.16
C ALA A 299 -20.10 -2.49 -18.98
N SER A 300 -18.87 -2.00 -18.77
CA SER A 300 -18.36 -0.82 -19.49
C SER A 300 -18.07 -1.12 -20.96
N PHE A 301 -17.43 -2.25 -21.27
CA PHE A 301 -17.25 -2.71 -22.65
C PHE A 301 -18.59 -3.00 -23.32
N HIS A 302 -19.54 -3.66 -22.64
CA HIS A 302 -20.88 -3.90 -23.18
C HIS A 302 -21.64 -2.60 -23.49
N ALA A 303 -21.48 -1.57 -22.66
CA ALA A 303 -22.09 -0.26 -22.88
C ALA A 303 -21.52 0.45 -24.11
N VAL A 304 -20.19 0.40 -24.32
CA VAL A 304 -19.53 0.97 -25.51
C VAL A 304 -19.86 0.15 -26.76
N ALA A 305 -19.82 -1.18 -26.68
CA ALA A 305 -20.18 -2.08 -27.77
C ALA A 305 -21.64 -1.93 -28.24
N LYS A 306 -22.53 -1.32 -27.45
CA LYS A 306 -23.88 -0.91 -27.88
C LYS A 306 -23.95 0.47 -28.53
N ARG A 307 -23.00 1.37 -28.25
CA ARG A 307 -23.06 2.80 -28.61
C ARG A 307 -22.13 3.18 -29.76
N ASP A 308 -20.93 2.61 -29.80
CA ASP A 308 -19.92 2.92 -30.80
C ASP A 308 -20.24 2.26 -32.16
N ARG A 309 -19.96 2.94 -33.28
CA ARG A 309 -20.28 2.41 -34.62
C ARG A 309 -19.24 1.40 -35.13
N VAL A 310 -17.97 1.61 -34.81
CA VAL A 310 -16.84 0.76 -35.24
C VAL A 310 -16.89 -0.57 -34.49
N ILE A 311 -17.01 -0.53 -33.17
CA ILE A 311 -17.11 -1.74 -32.33
C ILE A 311 -18.37 -2.54 -32.69
N ARG A 312 -19.54 -1.91 -32.91
CA ARG A 312 -20.74 -2.62 -33.41
C ARG A 312 -20.58 -3.25 -34.78
N ALA A 313 -19.75 -2.69 -35.65
CA ALA A 313 -19.44 -3.31 -36.94
C ALA A 313 -18.54 -4.52 -36.75
N TYR A 314 -17.50 -4.39 -35.93
CA TYR A 314 -16.57 -5.47 -35.60
C TYR A 314 -17.28 -6.66 -34.93
N VAL A 315 -18.09 -6.41 -33.88
CA VAL A 315 -18.89 -7.43 -33.18
C VAL A 315 -19.85 -8.17 -34.11
N ARG A 316 -20.49 -7.47 -35.07
CA ARG A 316 -21.35 -8.12 -36.07
C ARG A 316 -20.60 -9.03 -37.05
N ALA A 317 -19.31 -8.77 -37.30
CA ALA A 317 -18.47 -9.57 -38.19
C ALA A 317 -17.73 -10.71 -37.48
N HIS A 318 -17.39 -10.55 -36.19
CA HIS A 318 -16.51 -11.47 -35.45
C HIS A 318 -17.17 -12.12 -34.20
N GLY A 319 -18.43 -11.81 -33.90
CA GLY A 319 -19.21 -12.43 -32.83
C GLY A 319 -19.20 -11.67 -31.51
N GLU A 320 -18.06 -11.61 -30.81
CA GLU A 320 -17.91 -10.90 -29.53
C GLU A 320 -16.65 -10.01 -29.50
N TRP A 321 -16.73 -8.89 -28.78
CA TRP A 321 -15.58 -8.06 -28.44
C TRP A 321 -15.84 -7.20 -27.17
N PRO A 322 -14.90 -7.15 -26.21
CA PRO A 322 -13.74 -8.05 -26.08
C PRO A 322 -14.17 -9.51 -25.93
N THR A 323 -13.31 -10.44 -26.33
CA THR A 323 -13.58 -11.88 -26.13
C THR A 323 -13.48 -12.26 -24.66
N ARG A 324 -13.97 -13.45 -24.29
CA ARG A 324 -13.74 -14.00 -22.94
C ARG A 324 -12.25 -14.12 -22.59
N SER A 325 -11.39 -14.41 -23.57
CA SER A 325 -9.94 -14.49 -23.38
C SER A 325 -9.34 -13.10 -23.10
N ASP A 326 -9.75 -12.10 -23.90
CA ASP A 326 -9.34 -10.71 -23.69
C ASP A 326 -9.72 -10.24 -22.29
N MET A 327 -10.97 -10.48 -21.86
CA MET A 327 -11.47 -10.11 -20.53
C MET A 327 -10.70 -10.79 -19.40
N TYR A 328 -10.28 -12.05 -19.58
CA TYR A 328 -9.46 -12.77 -18.60
C TYR A 328 -8.07 -12.15 -18.49
N HIS A 329 -7.36 -11.97 -19.61
CA HIS A 329 -6.03 -11.36 -19.62
C HIS A 329 -6.05 -9.90 -19.14
N LEU A 330 -7.11 -9.15 -19.43
CA LEU A 330 -7.28 -7.78 -18.97
C LEU A 330 -7.48 -7.74 -17.45
N GLY A 331 -8.24 -8.68 -16.88
CA GLY A 331 -8.39 -8.84 -15.44
C GLY A 331 -7.08 -9.23 -14.74
N GLU A 332 -6.30 -10.13 -15.31
CA GLU A 332 -4.95 -10.47 -14.81
C GLU A 332 -4.00 -9.26 -14.86
N HIS A 333 -4.00 -8.52 -15.97
CA HIS A 333 -3.12 -7.35 -16.19
C HIS A 333 -3.48 -6.15 -15.30
N ILE A 334 -4.76 -5.96 -14.96
CA ILE A 334 -5.26 -4.87 -14.10
C ILE A 334 -5.07 -5.18 -12.60
N GLY A 335 -5.00 -6.47 -12.24
CA GLY A 335 -5.01 -6.92 -10.86
C GLY A 335 -6.22 -6.37 -10.09
N GLU A 336 -5.95 -5.77 -8.92
CA GLU A 336 -6.98 -5.21 -8.03
C GLU A 336 -7.08 -3.66 -8.10
N SER A 337 -6.52 -3.03 -9.14
CA SER A 337 -6.50 -1.57 -9.26
C SER A 337 -7.66 -1.01 -10.09
N PHE A 338 -8.66 -0.42 -9.43
CA PHE A 338 -9.77 0.27 -10.10
C PHE A 338 -9.33 1.48 -10.93
N VAL A 339 -8.28 2.20 -10.50
CA VAL A 339 -7.70 3.31 -11.28
C VAL A 339 -7.03 2.80 -12.55
N LEU A 340 -6.30 1.68 -12.48
CA LEU A 340 -5.73 1.05 -13.66
C LEU A 340 -6.84 0.54 -14.58
N ALA A 341 -7.87 -0.12 -14.04
CA ALA A 341 -9.04 -0.59 -14.79
C ALA A 341 -9.73 0.54 -15.56
N SER A 342 -10.01 1.67 -14.89
CA SER A 342 -10.66 2.82 -15.52
C SER A 342 -9.79 3.46 -16.59
N SER A 343 -8.48 3.57 -16.34
CA SER A 343 -7.53 4.18 -17.28
C SER A 343 -7.32 3.32 -18.53
N ILE A 344 -7.10 2.02 -18.36
CA ILE A 344 -6.98 1.04 -19.44
C ILE A 344 -8.26 0.98 -20.27
N PHE A 345 -9.43 0.90 -19.62
CA PHE A 345 -10.70 0.92 -20.33
C PHE A 345 -10.85 2.20 -21.19
N LYS A 346 -10.62 3.38 -20.60
CA LYS A 346 -10.69 4.67 -21.31
C LYS A 346 -9.73 4.75 -22.48
N PHE A 347 -8.48 4.27 -22.32
CA PHE A 347 -7.47 4.24 -23.37
C PHE A 347 -7.89 3.34 -24.55
N ILE A 348 -8.35 2.12 -24.26
CA ILE A 348 -8.80 1.17 -25.29
C ILE A 348 -9.95 1.76 -26.10
N VAL A 349 -10.98 2.31 -25.45
CA VAL A 349 -12.19 2.81 -26.12
C VAL A 349 -12.10 4.27 -26.59
N TYR A 350 -10.93 4.91 -26.48
CA TYR A 350 -10.75 6.30 -26.89
C TYR A 350 -10.95 6.45 -28.41
N PRO A 351 -11.52 7.56 -28.91
CA PRO A 351 -11.55 7.83 -30.35
C PRO A 351 -10.14 7.83 -30.97
N ALA A 352 -10.04 7.46 -32.25
CA ALA A 352 -8.80 7.66 -33.00
C ALA A 352 -8.48 9.16 -33.11
N THR A 353 -7.20 9.50 -33.04
CA THR A 353 -6.66 10.87 -33.15
C THR A 353 -5.60 10.92 -34.25
N GLU A 354 -5.10 12.10 -34.60
CA GLU A 354 -3.97 12.23 -35.53
C GLU A 354 -2.67 11.62 -34.94
N ASP A 355 -2.48 11.73 -33.62
CA ASP A 355 -1.32 11.17 -32.90
C ASP A 355 -1.41 9.64 -32.69
N ASP A 356 -2.62 9.09 -32.59
CA ASP A 356 -2.87 7.65 -32.49
C ASP A 356 -4.13 7.24 -33.30
N PRO A 357 -3.95 6.78 -34.55
CA PRO A 357 -5.05 6.39 -35.44
C PRO A 357 -5.63 5.00 -35.14
N SER A 358 -5.08 4.24 -34.18
CA SER A 358 -5.47 2.84 -33.98
C SER A 358 -6.91 2.67 -33.47
N THR A 359 -7.55 1.59 -33.89
CA THR A 359 -8.88 1.21 -33.42
C THR A 359 -8.86 0.59 -32.02
N PRO A 360 -9.99 0.55 -31.28
CA PRO A 360 -10.06 -0.15 -30.00
C PRO A 360 -9.63 -1.63 -30.06
N MET A 361 -9.88 -2.29 -31.18
CA MET A 361 -9.47 -3.68 -31.43
C MET A 361 -7.96 -3.85 -31.62
N GLU A 362 -7.24 -2.81 -32.06
CA GLU A 362 -5.77 -2.78 -32.09
C GLU A 362 -5.18 -2.34 -30.74
N ARG A 363 -5.85 -1.41 -30.04
CA ARG A 363 -5.40 -0.93 -28.74
C ARG A 363 -5.51 -2.00 -27.66
N LEU A 364 -6.55 -2.82 -27.63
CA LEU A 364 -6.71 -3.85 -26.59
C LEU A 364 -5.50 -4.79 -26.50
N PRO A 365 -5.06 -5.49 -27.57
CA PRO A 365 -3.90 -6.38 -27.50
C PRO A 365 -2.58 -5.62 -27.24
N ARG A 366 -2.44 -4.37 -27.70
CA ARG A 366 -1.31 -3.51 -27.29
C ARG A 366 -1.38 -3.14 -25.81
N THR A 367 -2.57 -2.92 -25.25
CA THR A 367 -2.74 -2.52 -23.85
C THR A 367 -2.39 -3.67 -22.90
N LEU A 368 -2.68 -4.91 -23.30
CA LEU A 368 -2.19 -6.11 -22.61
C LEU A 368 -0.64 -6.22 -22.61
N GLN A 369 0.05 -5.44 -23.46
CA GLN A 369 1.52 -5.31 -23.53
C GLN A 369 2.03 -3.98 -22.93
N MET A 370 1.16 -3.02 -22.59
CA MET A 370 1.51 -1.69 -22.06
C MET A 370 1.23 -1.61 -20.56
N ASN A 371 2.17 -1.10 -19.77
CA ASN A 371 1.99 -0.98 -18.33
C ASN A 371 1.58 0.45 -17.93
N GLY A 372 0.32 0.62 -17.51
CA GLY A 372 -0.31 1.93 -17.30
C GLY A 372 0.07 2.71 -16.03
N LEU A 373 1.01 2.23 -15.20
CA LEU A 373 1.34 2.82 -13.89
C LEU A 373 2.74 3.47 -13.82
N ASP A 374 3.53 3.37 -14.89
CA ASP A 374 4.94 3.78 -14.92
C ASP A 374 5.20 5.25 -14.54
N SER A 375 4.29 6.15 -14.89
CA SER A 375 4.36 7.58 -14.49
C SER A 375 4.15 7.77 -12.98
N LEU A 376 3.18 7.05 -12.39
CA LEU A 376 2.91 7.08 -10.95
C LEU A 376 4.08 6.48 -10.17
N TYR A 377 4.64 5.37 -10.64
CA TYR A 377 5.84 4.75 -10.06
C TYR A 377 7.03 5.71 -10.13
N SER A 378 7.33 6.26 -11.30
CA SER A 378 8.41 7.23 -11.50
C SER A 378 8.28 8.44 -10.57
N GLN A 379 7.08 9.04 -10.46
CA GLN A 379 6.86 10.20 -9.61
C GLN A 379 6.98 9.86 -8.11
N THR A 380 6.52 8.69 -7.69
CA THR A 380 6.57 8.25 -6.29
C THR A 380 8.02 7.93 -5.88
N LEU A 381 8.75 7.18 -6.72
CA LEU A 381 10.14 6.82 -6.49
C LEU A 381 11.07 8.05 -6.52
N ALA A 382 10.88 8.97 -7.47
CA ALA A 382 11.70 10.18 -7.59
C ALA A 382 11.64 11.11 -6.37
N ARG A 383 10.53 11.11 -5.60
CA ARG A 383 10.43 11.87 -4.34
C ARG A 383 11.33 11.30 -3.26
N SER A 384 11.50 9.99 -3.24
CA SER A 384 12.20 9.24 -2.18
C SER A 384 13.67 8.93 -2.54
N GLN A 385 14.09 9.21 -3.77
CA GLN A 385 15.42 8.82 -4.30
C GLN A 385 16.63 9.41 -3.57
N HIS A 386 16.42 10.45 -2.76
CA HIS A 386 17.45 11.13 -1.99
C HIS A 386 17.69 10.50 -0.61
N LEU A 387 16.87 9.51 -0.20
CA LEU A 387 16.97 8.88 1.10
C LEU A 387 18.12 7.86 1.14
N PRO A 388 18.83 7.74 2.28
CA PRO A 388 19.83 6.68 2.48
C PRO A 388 19.25 5.30 2.20
N HIS A 389 20.07 4.41 1.61
CA HIS A 389 19.72 3.02 1.28
C HIS A 389 18.53 2.81 0.32
N PHE A 390 17.91 3.89 -0.21
CA PHE A 390 16.75 3.83 -1.11
C PHE A 390 16.88 2.77 -2.22
N CYS A 391 17.91 2.90 -3.07
CA CYS A 391 18.15 1.97 -4.18
C CYS A 391 18.26 0.52 -3.69
N ASN A 392 19.00 0.25 -2.62
CA ASN A 392 19.16 -1.12 -2.11
C ASN A 392 17.83 -1.71 -1.60
N ILE A 393 17.00 -0.91 -0.94
CA ILE A 393 15.72 -1.35 -0.37
C ILE A 393 14.71 -1.69 -1.48
N ILE A 394 14.49 -0.81 -2.46
CA ILE A 394 13.57 -1.13 -3.57
C ILE A 394 14.13 -2.17 -4.54
N SER A 395 15.45 -2.22 -4.79
CA SER A 395 16.05 -3.32 -5.56
C SER A 395 15.86 -4.66 -4.88
N THR A 396 15.96 -4.71 -3.55
CA THR A 396 15.64 -5.92 -2.77
C THR A 396 14.16 -6.29 -2.95
N ILE A 397 13.23 -5.37 -2.67
CA ILE A 397 11.77 -5.64 -2.75
C ILE A 397 11.32 -6.02 -4.17
N ALA A 398 11.94 -5.44 -5.21
CA ALA A 398 11.71 -5.82 -6.59
C ALA A 398 12.09 -7.28 -6.87
N LEU A 399 13.21 -7.76 -6.34
CA LEU A 399 13.76 -9.07 -6.67
C LEU A 399 13.41 -10.19 -5.67
N LEU A 400 12.88 -9.87 -4.49
CA LEU A 400 12.43 -10.86 -3.50
C LEU A 400 11.40 -11.84 -4.10
N ARG A 401 11.72 -13.14 -4.12
CA ARG A 401 10.75 -14.20 -4.47
C ARG A 401 9.52 -14.23 -3.56
N GLU A 402 9.71 -13.99 -2.26
CA GLU A 402 8.66 -13.98 -1.24
C GLU A 402 8.80 -12.71 -0.38
N PRO A 403 7.70 -12.05 0.01
CA PRO A 403 7.73 -10.85 0.84
C PRO A 403 8.37 -11.07 2.21
N LEU A 404 9.29 -10.19 2.61
CA LEU A 404 9.92 -10.21 3.92
C LEU A 404 9.33 -9.15 4.87
N PRO A 405 9.34 -9.40 6.20
CA PRO A 405 9.12 -8.36 7.21
C PRO A 405 10.25 -7.31 7.20
N ILE A 406 10.06 -6.21 7.91
CA ILE A 406 10.99 -5.08 7.99
C ILE A 406 12.32 -5.52 8.60
N ALA A 407 12.32 -6.28 9.71
CA ALA A 407 13.54 -6.91 10.23
C ALA A 407 14.17 -7.91 9.24
N GLY A 408 13.36 -8.51 8.37
CA GLY A 408 13.85 -9.37 7.28
C GLY A 408 14.68 -8.59 6.27
N ILE A 409 14.16 -7.46 5.77
CA ILE A 409 14.86 -6.58 4.82
C ILE A 409 16.08 -5.91 5.48
N SER A 410 15.95 -5.48 6.74
CA SER A 410 17.04 -4.89 7.54
C SER A 410 18.20 -5.86 7.76
N SER A 411 17.92 -7.08 8.23
CA SER A 411 18.90 -8.16 8.39
C SER A 411 19.57 -8.52 7.07
N LEU A 412 18.79 -8.61 5.98
CA LEU A 412 19.30 -8.92 4.65
C LEU A 412 20.28 -7.85 4.15
N LEU A 413 19.93 -6.58 4.26
CA LEU A 413 20.80 -5.47 3.80
C LEU A 413 21.92 -5.13 4.78
N GLY A 414 21.86 -5.59 6.03
CA GLY A 414 22.77 -5.22 7.13
C GLY A 414 22.67 -3.73 7.48
N ILE A 415 21.45 -3.22 7.55
CA ILE A 415 21.09 -1.84 7.92
C ILE A 415 20.05 -1.88 9.06
N GLU A 416 19.85 -0.78 9.76
CA GLU A 416 18.92 -0.71 10.88
C GLU A 416 17.46 -0.73 10.40
N ALA A 417 16.54 -1.30 11.20
CA ALA A 417 15.12 -1.37 10.84
C ALA A 417 14.50 0.02 10.61
N PHE A 418 14.92 1.05 11.35
CA PHE A 418 14.43 2.41 11.14
C PHE A 418 14.87 3.02 9.79
N GLU A 419 16.01 2.59 9.24
CA GLU A 419 16.50 3.03 7.92
C GLU A 419 15.62 2.44 6.82
N VAL A 420 15.15 1.20 6.99
CA VAL A 420 14.13 0.57 6.13
C VAL A 420 12.79 1.31 6.25
N VAL A 421 12.27 1.52 7.47
CA VAL A 421 11.01 2.24 7.72
C VAL A 421 11.04 3.64 7.10
N SER A 422 12.12 4.39 7.27
CA SER A 422 12.25 5.75 6.74
C SER A 422 12.09 5.83 5.22
N VAL A 423 12.54 4.82 4.48
CA VAL A 423 12.30 4.74 3.02
C VAL A 423 10.87 4.28 2.73
N LEU A 424 10.41 3.23 3.39
CA LEU A 424 9.11 2.61 3.12
C LEU A 424 7.92 3.53 3.40
N LEU A 425 7.96 4.35 4.45
CA LEU A 425 6.91 5.33 4.75
C LEU A 425 6.69 6.31 3.59
N ASN A 426 7.75 6.67 2.85
CA ASN A 426 7.64 7.54 1.67
C ASN A 426 7.15 6.81 0.40
N LEU A 427 7.01 5.48 0.45
CA LEU A 427 6.56 4.61 -0.65
C LEU A 427 5.20 3.94 -0.40
N GLN A 428 4.50 4.30 0.69
CA GLN A 428 3.15 3.81 1.05
C GLN A 428 2.06 4.02 -0.03
N ALA A 429 2.33 4.77 -1.09
CA ALA A 429 1.44 4.89 -2.25
C ALA A 429 1.51 3.66 -3.19
N ILE A 430 2.60 2.87 -3.15
CA ILE A 430 2.91 1.78 -4.10
C ILE A 430 3.39 0.49 -3.43
N ILE A 431 3.81 0.55 -2.15
CA ILE A 431 4.23 -0.57 -1.31
C ILE A 431 3.39 -0.57 -0.03
N HIS A 432 2.89 -1.73 0.37
CA HIS A 432 2.31 -1.97 1.69
C HIS A 432 3.42 -2.08 2.75
N VAL A 433 3.24 -1.36 3.85
CA VAL A 433 4.17 -1.36 4.98
C VAL A 433 3.38 -1.79 6.22
N PRO A 434 3.66 -2.96 6.81
CA PRO A 434 3.02 -3.38 8.06
C PRO A 434 3.46 -2.47 9.21
N GLY A 435 2.65 -2.37 10.28
CA GLY A 435 3.00 -1.56 11.45
C GLY A 435 4.04 -2.21 12.34
N THR A 436 3.98 -3.53 12.43
CA THR A 436 4.89 -4.41 13.16
C THR A 436 5.31 -5.58 12.26
N ASP A 437 6.41 -6.26 12.60
CA ASP A 437 6.82 -7.48 11.90
C ASP A 437 5.92 -8.68 12.25
N GLU A 438 5.06 -8.57 13.28
CA GLU A 438 4.01 -9.53 13.62
C GLU A 438 2.76 -9.37 12.74
N GLU A 439 2.43 -8.15 12.30
CA GLU A 439 1.32 -7.85 11.38
C GLU A 439 1.57 -8.40 9.95
N GLY A 440 2.82 -8.59 9.54
CA GLY A 440 3.17 -9.28 8.29
C GLY A 440 4.41 -8.76 7.57
N SER A 441 4.43 -8.96 6.25
CA SER A 441 5.54 -8.60 5.37
C SER A 441 5.31 -7.32 4.56
N VAL A 442 6.41 -6.71 4.10
CA VAL A 442 6.41 -5.60 3.14
C VAL A 442 6.05 -6.15 1.76
N THR A 443 4.90 -5.75 1.21
CA THR A 443 4.39 -6.27 -0.08
C THR A 443 4.22 -5.15 -1.11
N ILE A 444 4.35 -5.49 -2.38
CA ILE A 444 4.06 -4.57 -3.49
C ILE A 444 2.55 -4.60 -3.77
N TYR A 445 1.87 -3.44 -3.88
CA TYR A 445 0.42 -3.40 -4.15
C TYR A 445 0.03 -3.90 -5.55
N HIS A 446 0.93 -3.81 -6.53
CA HIS A 446 0.66 -4.23 -7.90
C HIS A 446 1.92 -4.81 -8.58
N THR A 447 1.82 -6.01 -9.12
CA THR A 447 2.94 -6.75 -9.75
C THR A 447 3.68 -5.94 -10.80
N SER A 448 2.99 -5.09 -11.57
CA SER A 448 3.66 -4.26 -12.59
C SER A 448 4.67 -3.23 -12.07
N LEU A 449 4.74 -2.97 -10.74
CA LEU A 449 5.84 -2.23 -10.12
C LEU A 449 7.15 -3.04 -10.15
N ARG A 450 7.08 -4.36 -9.93
CA ARG A 450 8.22 -5.26 -10.11
C ARG A 450 8.67 -5.19 -11.57
N ASP A 451 7.75 -5.41 -12.51
CA ASP A 451 8.07 -5.35 -13.95
C ASP A 451 8.63 -3.98 -14.37
N PHE A 452 8.17 -2.89 -13.75
CA PHE A 452 8.71 -1.54 -13.98
C PHE A 452 10.17 -1.49 -13.53
N LEU A 453 10.44 -1.83 -12.27
CA LEU A 453 11.77 -1.82 -11.68
C LEU A 453 12.74 -2.78 -12.40
N THR A 454 12.27 -3.91 -12.94
CA THR A 454 13.10 -4.88 -13.68
C THR A 454 13.12 -4.69 -15.20
N THR A 455 12.64 -3.55 -15.73
CA THR A 455 12.71 -3.23 -17.18
C THR A 455 13.40 -1.88 -17.41
N GLU A 456 14.64 -1.90 -17.92
CA GLU A 456 15.48 -0.70 -18.11
C GLU A 456 14.79 0.42 -18.89
N GLY A 457 14.18 0.09 -20.04
CA GLY A 457 13.48 1.05 -20.89
C GLY A 457 12.27 1.74 -20.22
N ARG A 458 11.73 1.17 -19.15
CA ARG A 458 10.59 1.70 -18.37
C ARG A 458 11.06 2.53 -17.17
N SER A 459 11.91 1.96 -16.32
CA SER A 459 12.32 2.57 -15.04
C SER A 459 13.54 3.48 -15.12
N ARG A 460 14.39 3.32 -16.14
CA ARG A 460 15.61 4.12 -16.38
C ARG A 460 16.49 4.22 -15.13
N LEU A 461 16.41 5.33 -14.39
CA LEU A 461 17.18 5.59 -13.16
C LEU A 461 16.80 4.69 -11.99
N PHE A 462 15.60 4.09 -12.02
CA PHE A 462 15.14 3.12 -11.02
C PHE A 462 15.27 1.66 -11.48
N PHE A 463 15.97 1.42 -12.58
CA PHE A 463 16.18 0.06 -13.08
C PHE A 463 17.05 -0.76 -12.12
N VAL A 464 16.59 -1.96 -11.83
CA VAL A 464 17.27 -2.94 -10.99
C VAL A 464 17.98 -3.94 -11.90
N PRO A 465 19.32 -3.89 -12.03
CA PRO A 465 20.05 -4.80 -12.89
C PRO A 465 20.06 -6.23 -12.31
N LEU A 466 20.21 -7.23 -13.19
CA LEU A 466 20.33 -8.64 -12.81
C LEU A 466 21.51 -8.88 -11.85
N SER A 467 22.61 -8.14 -12.02
CA SER A 467 23.73 -8.10 -11.08
C SER A 467 23.35 -7.77 -9.63
N PHE A 468 22.17 -7.19 -9.33
CA PHE A 468 21.70 -7.03 -7.95
C PHE A 468 21.29 -8.38 -7.31
N HIS A 469 20.96 -9.41 -8.08
CA HIS A 469 20.81 -10.77 -7.53
C HIS A 469 22.13 -11.30 -6.95
N LEU A 470 23.29 -10.85 -7.44
CA LEU A 470 24.60 -11.21 -6.87
C LEU A 470 24.79 -10.56 -5.49
N HIS A 471 24.39 -9.29 -5.35
CA HIS A 471 24.34 -8.58 -4.07
C HIS A 471 23.44 -9.32 -3.07
N LEU A 472 22.22 -9.69 -3.47
CA LEU A 472 21.32 -10.48 -2.62
C LEU A 472 21.93 -11.84 -2.24
N SER A 473 22.54 -12.57 -3.18
CA SER A 473 23.19 -13.86 -2.91
C SER A 473 24.32 -13.74 -1.87
N TYR A 474 25.17 -12.71 -2.01
CA TYR A 474 26.27 -12.43 -1.08
C TYR A 474 25.76 -12.11 0.33
N HIS A 475 24.69 -11.31 0.41
CA HIS A 475 24.05 -10.92 1.66
C HIS A 475 23.32 -12.08 2.35
N LEU A 476 22.63 -12.95 1.59
CA LEU A 476 21.99 -14.15 2.13
C LEU A 476 23.03 -15.11 2.73
N ILE A 477 24.13 -15.39 2.02
CA ILE A 477 25.22 -16.21 2.55
C ILE A 477 25.82 -15.59 3.81
N SER A 478 26.10 -14.27 3.80
CA SER A 478 26.65 -13.60 4.98
C SER A 478 25.70 -13.71 6.18
N SER A 479 24.40 -13.54 5.97
CA SER A 479 23.37 -13.71 7.02
C SER A 479 23.33 -15.14 7.57
N ILE A 480 23.48 -16.16 6.73
CA ILE A 480 23.55 -17.58 7.15
C ILE A 480 24.80 -17.83 8.00
N PHE A 481 25.99 -17.38 7.56
CA PHE A 481 27.24 -17.51 8.33
C PHE A 481 27.20 -16.75 9.66
N GLU A 482 26.61 -15.55 9.70
CA GLU A 482 26.51 -14.72 10.91
C GLU A 482 25.52 -15.27 11.94
N ASN A 483 24.52 -16.06 11.52
CA ASN A 483 23.44 -16.58 12.39
C ASN A 483 23.45 -18.10 12.56
N LEU A 484 24.62 -18.76 12.43
CA LEU A 484 24.78 -20.20 12.73
C LEU A 484 24.28 -20.51 14.15
N GLY A 485 23.07 -21.08 14.25
CA GLY A 485 22.40 -21.43 15.52
C GLY A 485 21.35 -20.44 16.04
N VAL A 486 21.01 -19.35 15.33
CA VAL A 486 19.98 -18.37 15.74
C VAL A 486 18.90 -18.21 14.67
N TYR A 487 17.66 -18.54 15.02
CA TYR A 487 16.53 -18.47 14.09
C TYR A 487 16.10 -17.01 13.83
N ARG A 488 16.15 -16.57 12.56
CA ARG A 488 15.66 -15.26 12.09
C ARG A 488 14.89 -15.41 10.77
N PRO A 489 13.97 -14.48 10.43
CA PRO A 489 13.23 -14.54 9.16
C PRO A 489 14.10 -14.64 7.90
N THR A 490 15.28 -14.00 7.90
CA THR A 490 16.25 -14.10 6.79
C THR A 490 16.91 -15.46 6.64
N TYR A 491 16.97 -16.26 7.71
CA TYR A 491 17.60 -17.59 7.66
C TYR A 491 16.82 -18.51 6.71
N ASN A 492 15.51 -18.64 6.93
CA ASN A 492 14.62 -19.43 6.06
C ASN A 492 14.66 -18.90 4.62
N TYR A 493 14.51 -17.59 4.43
CA TYR A 493 14.55 -17.02 3.07
C TYR A 493 15.90 -17.29 2.37
N GLY A 494 17.01 -17.22 3.12
CA GLY A 494 18.34 -17.60 2.68
C GLY A 494 18.41 -19.05 2.20
N THR A 495 17.98 -20.01 3.02
CA THR A 495 18.03 -21.44 2.65
C THR A 495 17.17 -21.74 1.41
N TRP A 496 16.00 -21.13 1.26
CA TRP A 496 15.10 -21.40 0.12
C TRP A 496 15.43 -20.62 -1.17
N CYS A 497 15.94 -19.38 -1.08
CA CYS A 497 16.06 -18.49 -2.23
C CYS A 497 17.50 -18.19 -2.70
N LEU A 498 18.54 -18.55 -1.94
CA LEU A 498 19.94 -18.34 -2.34
C LEU A 498 20.26 -18.94 -3.71
N ALA A 499 19.87 -20.19 -3.96
CA ALA A 499 20.13 -20.87 -5.23
C ALA A 499 19.42 -20.18 -6.42
N HIS A 500 18.26 -19.57 -6.20
CA HIS A 500 17.58 -18.77 -7.23
C HIS A 500 18.33 -17.47 -7.52
N HIS A 501 18.63 -16.66 -6.50
CA HIS A 501 19.36 -15.40 -6.73
C HIS A 501 20.72 -15.65 -7.38
N TRP A 502 21.43 -16.70 -6.98
CA TRP A 502 22.67 -17.07 -7.64
C TRP A 502 22.48 -17.41 -9.11
N ARG A 503 21.44 -18.20 -9.44
CA ARG A 503 21.15 -18.58 -10.83
C ARG A 503 20.87 -17.36 -11.70
N GLU A 504 20.00 -16.44 -11.26
CA GLU A 504 19.67 -15.22 -12.02
C GLU A 504 20.91 -14.34 -12.22
N ALA A 505 21.72 -14.13 -11.17
CA ALA A 505 22.99 -13.39 -11.27
C ALA A 505 23.96 -14.03 -12.28
N SER A 506 23.92 -15.37 -12.39
CA SER A 506 24.82 -16.17 -13.23
C SER A 506 24.42 -16.23 -14.71
N ALA A 507 23.30 -15.62 -15.09
CA ALA A 507 22.88 -15.48 -16.48
C ALA A 507 23.69 -14.43 -17.25
N GLU A 508 24.27 -13.41 -16.58
CA GLU A 508 25.00 -12.28 -17.21
C GLU A 508 26.48 -12.57 -17.57
N SER A 509 26.92 -13.83 -17.51
CA SER A 509 28.33 -14.29 -17.64
C SER A 509 29.19 -14.15 -16.38
N TYR A 510 29.92 -15.24 -16.06
CA TYR A 510 30.89 -15.32 -14.97
C TYR A 510 31.95 -14.22 -14.96
N ALA A 511 32.34 -13.71 -16.14
CA ALA A 511 33.33 -12.64 -16.23
C ALA A 511 32.88 -11.40 -15.44
N CYS A 512 31.59 -11.04 -15.52
CA CYS A 512 30.99 -9.93 -14.77
C CYS A 512 31.01 -10.17 -13.25
N ILE A 513 30.69 -11.38 -12.81
CA ILE A 513 30.62 -11.78 -11.39
C ILE A 513 31.99 -11.66 -10.70
N SER A 514 33.04 -12.14 -11.37
CA SER A 514 34.41 -12.15 -10.83
C SER A 514 35.07 -10.77 -10.77
N THR A 515 34.54 -9.79 -11.51
CA THR A 515 35.07 -8.42 -11.61
C THR A 515 34.20 -7.36 -10.92
N ASN A 516 33.17 -7.75 -10.14
CA ASN A 516 32.29 -6.77 -9.51
C ASN A 516 32.99 -5.99 -8.37
N GLU A 517 33.63 -4.87 -8.72
CA GLU A 517 34.41 -4.04 -7.80
C GLU A 517 33.58 -3.45 -6.64
N GLN A 518 32.27 -3.22 -6.83
CA GLN A 518 31.41 -2.68 -5.77
C GLN A 518 31.28 -3.65 -4.59
N LEU A 519 31.24 -4.96 -4.84
CA LEU A 519 31.22 -5.97 -3.78
C LEU A 519 32.62 -6.26 -3.20
N ASN A 520 33.69 -5.93 -3.94
CA ASN A 520 35.08 -6.03 -3.46
C ASN A 520 35.54 -4.85 -2.58
N ALA A 521 34.78 -3.76 -2.53
CA ALA A 521 35.10 -2.61 -1.68
C ALA A 521 35.03 -2.96 -0.17
N PRO A 522 35.84 -2.31 0.70
CA PRO A 522 35.71 -2.46 2.15
C PRO A 522 34.39 -1.83 2.64
N HIS A 523 33.44 -2.67 3.03
CA HIS A 523 32.09 -2.27 3.48
C HIS A 523 32.04 -1.88 4.96
N SER A 524 30.90 -1.29 5.38
CA SER A 524 30.71 -0.74 6.71
C SER A 524 30.76 -1.78 7.84
N LEU A 525 31.27 -1.32 9.00
CA LEU A 525 31.60 -2.11 10.20
C LEU A 525 30.44 -2.82 10.93
N ARG A 526 29.19 -2.79 10.41
CA ARG A 526 27.99 -3.25 11.13
C ARG A 526 27.63 -4.73 10.94
N ALA A 527 28.09 -5.37 9.87
CA ALA A 527 27.78 -6.78 9.59
C ALA A 527 29.08 -7.59 9.50
N ASN A 528 29.11 -8.78 10.10
CA ASN A 528 30.32 -9.57 10.26
C ASN A 528 30.61 -10.46 9.01
N ARG A 529 30.46 -9.85 7.83
CA ARG A 529 30.30 -10.53 6.53
C ARG A 529 31.50 -11.35 6.09
N LEU A 530 31.21 -12.44 5.38
CA LEU A 530 32.22 -13.28 4.75
C LEU A 530 33.01 -12.48 3.68
N PRO A 531 34.34 -12.66 3.55
CA PRO A 531 35.11 -12.08 2.43
C PRO A 531 34.55 -12.52 1.08
N TYR A 532 34.45 -11.57 0.13
CA TYR A 532 33.79 -11.81 -1.16
C TYR A 532 34.43 -12.95 -1.98
N CYS A 533 35.75 -13.14 -1.91
CA CYS A 533 36.45 -14.28 -2.51
C CYS A 533 36.05 -15.63 -1.91
N ALA A 534 35.77 -15.70 -0.60
CA ALA A 534 35.28 -16.92 0.05
C ALA A 534 33.81 -17.20 -0.33
N PHE A 535 32.98 -16.17 -0.43
CA PHE A 535 31.62 -16.28 -1.00
C PHE A 535 31.65 -16.81 -2.44
N LEU A 536 32.48 -16.22 -3.31
CA LEU A 536 32.60 -16.69 -4.71
C LEU A 536 33.12 -18.12 -4.77
N CYS A 537 34.18 -18.46 -4.04
CA CYS A 537 34.69 -19.83 -3.98
C CYS A 537 33.57 -20.83 -3.62
N HIS A 538 32.78 -20.50 -2.59
CA HIS A 538 31.68 -21.32 -2.11
C HIS A 538 30.56 -21.49 -3.16
N MET A 539 30.13 -20.41 -3.82
CA MET A 539 29.04 -20.48 -4.81
C MET A 539 29.45 -21.11 -6.14
N LEU A 540 30.73 -20.95 -6.54
CA LEU A 540 31.29 -21.65 -7.69
C LEU A 540 31.39 -23.17 -7.43
N LEU A 541 31.72 -23.57 -6.19
CA LEU A 541 31.70 -24.98 -5.77
C LEU A 541 30.28 -25.56 -5.76
N TYR A 542 29.32 -24.86 -5.15
CA TYR A 542 27.91 -25.25 -5.17
C TYR A 542 27.39 -25.46 -6.61
N SER A 543 27.76 -24.57 -7.54
CA SER A 543 27.41 -24.68 -8.96
C SER A 543 27.98 -25.92 -9.66
N LEU A 544 29.19 -26.35 -9.27
CA LEU A 544 29.83 -27.57 -9.80
C LEU A 544 29.11 -28.84 -9.31
N LEU A 545 28.65 -28.85 -8.06
CA LEU A 545 28.07 -30.02 -7.41
C LEU A 545 26.59 -30.21 -7.77
N ASP A 546 25.78 -29.15 -7.76
CA ASP A 546 24.35 -29.18 -8.13
C ASP A 546 24.12 -29.17 -9.66
N ASN A 547 25.22 -29.30 -10.44
CA ASN A 547 25.20 -29.54 -11.89
C ASN A 547 24.43 -28.47 -12.70
N PHE A 548 24.43 -27.23 -12.22
CA PHE A 548 23.63 -26.17 -12.82
C PHE A 548 24.18 -25.65 -14.15
N PRO A 549 23.30 -25.31 -15.12
CA PRO A 549 23.69 -24.68 -16.37
C PRO A 549 23.99 -23.21 -16.14
N VAL A 550 25.17 -22.92 -15.60
CA VAL A 550 25.70 -21.55 -15.57
C VAL A 550 26.41 -21.26 -16.89
N THR A 551 26.46 -19.99 -17.30
CA THR A 551 27.03 -19.51 -18.56
C THR A 551 28.56 -19.62 -18.61
N GLY A 552 29.06 -20.85 -18.79
CA GLY A 552 30.48 -21.17 -18.91
C GLY A 552 30.74 -22.66 -19.09
N SER A 553 31.99 -23.02 -19.40
CA SER A 553 32.40 -24.43 -19.45
C SER A 553 32.79 -24.93 -18.05
N PHE A 554 32.49 -26.19 -17.72
CA PHE A 554 32.94 -26.81 -16.45
C PHE A 554 34.45 -26.60 -16.17
N PRO A 555 35.38 -26.74 -17.14
CA PRO A 555 36.80 -26.42 -16.94
C PRO A 555 37.08 -24.97 -16.52
N SER A 556 36.37 -23.99 -17.10
CA SER A 556 36.54 -22.58 -16.72
C SER A 556 36.03 -22.28 -15.31
N LEU A 557 34.89 -22.88 -14.94
CA LEU A 557 34.30 -22.74 -13.60
C LEU A 557 35.21 -23.34 -12.52
N PHE A 558 35.73 -24.54 -12.76
CA PHE A 558 36.66 -25.21 -11.85
C PHE A 558 37.97 -24.44 -11.68
N THR A 559 38.49 -23.87 -12.77
CA THR A 559 39.69 -23.01 -12.73
C THR A 559 39.46 -21.74 -11.91
N GLU A 560 38.29 -21.12 -12.02
CA GLU A 560 37.99 -19.90 -11.25
C GLU A 560 37.71 -20.21 -9.77
N CYS A 561 37.05 -21.32 -9.45
CA CYS A 561 36.86 -21.79 -8.08
C CYS A 561 38.21 -21.97 -7.36
N ALA A 562 39.20 -22.60 -8.00
CA ALA A 562 40.55 -22.76 -7.44
C ALA A 562 41.26 -21.43 -7.18
N LYS A 563 41.15 -20.44 -8.07
CA LYS A 563 41.71 -19.09 -7.85
C LYS A 563 41.03 -18.35 -6.70
N GLN A 564 39.71 -18.42 -6.61
CA GLN A 564 38.98 -17.76 -5.52
C GLN A 564 39.27 -18.42 -4.18
N LEU A 565 39.50 -19.74 -4.14
CA LEU A 565 39.99 -20.47 -2.97
C LEU A 565 41.35 -19.93 -2.51
N VAL A 566 42.33 -19.79 -3.42
CA VAL A 566 43.64 -19.16 -3.11
C VAL A 566 43.45 -17.77 -2.53
N ARG A 567 42.65 -16.91 -3.17
CA ARG A 567 42.36 -15.55 -2.68
C ARG A 567 41.71 -15.55 -1.29
N ALA A 568 40.80 -16.48 -1.02
CA ALA A 568 40.15 -16.63 0.27
C ALA A 568 41.15 -17.02 1.37
N VAL A 569 41.95 -18.06 1.17
CA VAL A 569 42.88 -18.55 2.20
C VAL A 569 44.08 -17.63 2.39
N GLU A 570 44.48 -16.88 1.37
CA GLU A 570 45.52 -15.85 1.48
C GLU A 570 45.02 -14.55 2.12
N CYS A 571 43.71 -14.29 2.11
CA CYS A 571 43.09 -13.14 2.77
C CYS A 571 43.50 -13.06 4.27
N PRO A 572 43.89 -11.89 4.79
CA PRO A 572 44.23 -11.71 6.21
C PRO A 572 42.98 -11.47 7.06
N ASP A 573 41.91 -12.24 6.84
CA ASP A 573 40.62 -12.09 7.53
C ASP A 573 40.36 -13.29 8.46
N PRO A 574 40.11 -13.08 9.77
CA PRO A 574 39.92 -14.19 10.72
C PRO A 574 38.67 -15.03 10.43
N ARG A 575 37.67 -14.49 9.71
CA ARG A 575 36.44 -15.21 9.36
C ARG A 575 36.67 -16.31 8.35
N ILE A 576 37.81 -16.31 7.66
CA ILE A 576 38.23 -17.42 6.78
C ILE A 576 38.39 -18.72 7.59
N LYS A 577 38.84 -18.66 8.85
CA LYS A 577 38.92 -19.85 9.73
C LYS A 577 37.51 -20.45 9.95
N LEU A 578 36.56 -19.60 10.35
CA LEU A 578 35.15 -19.98 10.56
C LEU A 578 34.49 -20.51 9.29
N TRP A 579 34.80 -19.92 8.12
CA TRP A 579 34.32 -20.39 6.82
C TRP A 579 34.87 -21.76 6.40
N LEU A 580 36.13 -22.05 6.74
CA LEU A 580 36.72 -23.38 6.52
C LEU A 580 36.13 -24.43 7.48
N GLU A 581 35.87 -24.05 8.74
CA GLU A 581 35.33 -24.94 9.78
C GLU A 581 33.82 -25.20 9.66
N ALA A 582 33.05 -24.27 9.09
CA ALA A 582 31.61 -24.41 8.92
C ALA A 582 31.26 -25.33 7.74
N GLY A 583 30.76 -26.53 8.05
CA GLY A 583 30.04 -27.36 7.08
C GLY A 583 28.64 -26.78 6.84
N MET A 584 28.39 -26.22 5.66
CA MET A 584 27.07 -25.67 5.34
C MET A 584 26.13 -26.78 4.86
N ASN A 585 25.02 -26.95 5.58
CA ASN A 585 23.91 -27.81 5.15
C ASN A 585 23.21 -27.17 3.96
N PHE A 586 23.31 -27.84 2.81
CA PHE A 586 22.40 -27.64 1.70
C PHE A 586 21.62 -28.94 1.53
N ASP A 587 20.29 -28.86 1.39
CA ASP A 587 19.46 -29.97 0.91
C ASP A 587 19.76 -30.23 -0.59
N ILE A 588 20.99 -30.63 -0.91
CA ILE A 588 21.35 -31.11 -2.24
C ILE A 588 20.69 -32.47 -2.38
N VAL A 589 19.77 -32.58 -3.34
CA VAL A 589 19.03 -33.82 -3.60
C VAL A 589 20.03 -34.95 -3.82
N ASN A 590 20.09 -35.86 -2.84
CA ASN A 590 21.11 -36.90 -2.73
C ASN A 590 21.14 -37.79 -3.98
N ARG A 591 22.00 -37.42 -4.93
CA ARG A 591 22.38 -38.17 -6.11
C ARG A 591 23.89 -38.33 -6.03
N GLY A 592 24.37 -39.54 -5.78
CA GLY A 592 25.80 -39.85 -5.91
C GLY A 592 26.23 -39.61 -7.36
N ILE A 593 26.92 -38.50 -7.61
CA ILE A 593 27.39 -38.09 -8.93
C ILE A 593 28.92 -38.07 -8.93
N ASN A 594 29.52 -39.08 -9.56
CA ASN A 594 30.94 -39.05 -9.92
C ASN A 594 31.13 -38.19 -11.16
N PHE A 595 31.78 -37.02 -10.99
CA PHE A 595 32.06 -36.09 -12.08
C PHE A 595 33.38 -36.41 -12.80
N HIS A 596 33.30 -36.82 -14.07
CA HIS A 596 34.48 -36.91 -14.95
C HIS A 596 34.66 -35.65 -15.79
N ILE A 597 35.34 -34.63 -15.24
CA ILE A 597 35.67 -33.39 -15.95
C ILE A 597 36.88 -33.62 -16.86
N LYS A 598 36.71 -33.46 -18.18
CA LYS A 598 37.83 -33.46 -19.13
C LYS A 598 38.48 -32.08 -19.19
N LEU A 599 39.64 -31.93 -18.56
CA LEU A 599 40.47 -30.73 -18.62
C LEU A 599 41.48 -30.81 -19.78
N THR A 600 41.93 -29.67 -20.28
CA THR A 600 43.17 -29.64 -21.08
C THR A 600 44.37 -29.77 -20.14
N GLU A 601 45.49 -30.31 -20.62
CA GLU A 601 46.73 -30.45 -19.85
C GLU A 601 47.17 -29.12 -19.20
N ARG A 602 47.09 -28.02 -19.96
CA ARG A 602 47.36 -26.66 -19.47
C ARG A 602 46.40 -26.22 -18.36
N THR A 603 45.10 -26.53 -18.49
CA THR A 603 44.10 -26.23 -17.46
C THR A 603 44.36 -27.04 -16.18
N GLN A 604 44.68 -28.32 -16.33
CA GLN A 604 45.00 -29.21 -15.22
C GLN A 604 46.22 -28.72 -14.43
N GLN A 605 47.30 -28.32 -15.11
CA GLN A 605 48.50 -27.77 -14.48
C GLN A 605 48.21 -26.49 -13.67
N ILE A 606 47.39 -25.58 -14.20
CA ILE A 606 46.99 -24.34 -13.52
C ILE A 606 46.18 -24.66 -12.25
N VAL A 607 45.18 -25.53 -12.35
CA VAL A 607 44.35 -25.89 -11.18
C VAL A 607 45.18 -26.62 -10.11
N GLN A 608 46.04 -27.56 -10.50
CA GLN A 608 46.91 -28.26 -9.55
C GLN A 608 47.91 -27.30 -8.85
N HIS A 609 48.41 -26.28 -9.56
CA HIS A 609 49.23 -25.24 -8.95
C HIS A 609 48.44 -24.45 -7.89
N ASP A 610 47.25 -23.96 -8.24
CA ASP A 610 46.46 -23.12 -7.36
C ASP A 610 45.93 -23.90 -6.14
N LEU A 611 45.51 -25.16 -6.30
CA LEU A 611 45.12 -26.03 -5.18
C LEU A 611 46.29 -26.33 -4.23
N ARG A 612 47.51 -26.58 -4.74
CA ARG A 612 48.70 -26.77 -3.91
C ARG A 612 49.06 -25.50 -3.13
N ARG A 613 48.94 -24.33 -3.77
CA ARG A 613 49.15 -23.03 -3.14
C ARG A 613 48.14 -22.78 -2.03
N ALA A 614 46.85 -23.05 -2.28
CA ALA A 614 45.81 -22.93 -1.26
C ALA A 614 46.04 -23.89 -0.07
N SER A 615 46.36 -25.15 -0.33
CA SER A 615 46.68 -26.16 0.69
C SER A 615 47.87 -25.74 1.56
N THR A 616 48.92 -25.19 0.95
CA THR A 616 50.10 -24.65 1.67
C THR A 616 49.72 -23.47 2.56
N ALA A 617 48.90 -22.55 2.06
CA ALA A 617 48.43 -21.38 2.81
C ALA A 617 47.52 -21.76 4.00
N ILE A 618 46.61 -22.73 3.83
CA ILE A 618 45.81 -23.27 4.94
C ILE A 618 46.71 -23.91 5.98
N SER A 619 47.62 -24.81 5.57
CA SER A 619 48.52 -25.52 6.48
C SER A 619 49.39 -24.56 7.32
N ALA A 620 49.79 -23.43 6.74
CA ALA A 620 50.58 -22.39 7.42
C ALA A 620 49.75 -21.49 8.36
N LYS A 621 48.48 -21.20 8.03
CA LYS A 621 47.63 -20.27 8.80
C LYS A 621 46.72 -20.95 9.82
N PHE A 622 46.27 -22.17 9.54
CA PHE A 622 45.20 -22.86 10.26
C PHE A 622 45.56 -24.34 10.53
N PRO A 623 46.71 -24.65 11.17
CA PRO A 623 47.17 -26.04 11.36
C PRO A 623 46.14 -26.91 12.10
N ASP A 624 45.46 -26.37 13.11
CA ASP A 624 44.46 -27.07 13.92
C ASP A 624 43.31 -27.70 13.10
N ILE A 625 42.97 -27.09 11.95
CA ILE A 625 41.87 -27.54 11.09
C ILE A 625 42.18 -28.92 10.48
N LEU A 626 43.46 -29.18 10.16
CA LEU A 626 43.88 -30.44 9.55
C LEU A 626 43.92 -31.59 10.58
N ASP A 627 44.19 -31.28 11.84
CA ASP A 627 44.20 -32.26 12.93
C ASP A 627 42.80 -32.72 13.37
N LEU A 628 41.76 -31.90 13.17
CA LEU A 628 40.37 -32.22 13.57
C LEU A 628 39.78 -33.47 12.89
N ARG A 629 40.22 -33.83 11.66
CA ARG A 629 39.84 -35.11 11.00
C ARG A 629 40.86 -36.24 11.16
N SER A 630 42.11 -35.96 11.55
CA SER A 630 43.12 -37.01 11.80
C SER A 630 42.73 -37.95 12.96
N ARG A 631 41.86 -37.47 13.86
CA ARG A 631 41.35 -38.23 15.02
C ARG A 631 40.06 -39.02 14.76
N SER A 632 39.42 -38.89 13.60
CA SER A 632 38.18 -39.63 13.29
C SER A 632 38.38 -40.84 12.37
N THR A 633 39.62 -41.15 11.97
CA THR A 633 39.93 -42.13 10.91
C THR A 633 40.80 -43.29 11.40
N THR A 634 40.23 -44.12 12.27
CA THR A 634 40.72 -45.50 12.48
C THR A 634 39.68 -46.50 11.98
N HIS A 635 40.10 -47.35 11.04
CA HIS A 635 39.38 -48.45 10.36
C HIS A 635 38.52 -48.12 9.11
N GLU A 636 39.15 -48.45 7.98
CA GLU A 636 38.63 -49.31 6.90
C GLU A 636 37.65 -48.78 5.83
N ASN A 637 37.96 -49.20 4.59
CA ASN A 637 37.20 -49.11 3.35
C ASN A 637 36.90 -47.71 2.80
N TRP A 638 37.72 -47.32 1.81
CA TRP A 638 37.40 -46.25 0.85
C TRP A 638 36.25 -46.69 -0.08
N SER A 639 35.02 -46.41 0.32
CA SER A 639 33.92 -46.16 -0.63
C SER A 639 33.82 -44.66 -0.88
N HIS A 640 33.82 -44.24 -2.15
CA HIS A 640 33.76 -42.83 -2.55
C HIS A 640 32.35 -42.25 -2.37
N ASP A 641 31.96 -41.95 -1.13
CA ASP A 641 30.76 -41.19 -0.81
C ASP A 641 31.12 -39.93 -0.03
N LEU A 642 31.13 -38.79 -0.72
CA LEU A 642 31.00 -37.48 -0.08
C LEU A 642 29.58 -37.38 0.49
N SER A 643 29.43 -37.26 1.82
CA SER A 643 28.14 -36.87 2.40
C SER A 643 27.83 -35.45 1.94
N VAL A 644 26.86 -35.35 1.04
CA VAL A 644 26.49 -34.12 0.35
C VAL A 644 25.74 -33.15 1.27
N ASP A 645 25.34 -33.63 2.45
CA ASP A 645 24.56 -32.91 3.47
C ASP A 645 25.39 -31.83 4.20
N SER A 646 26.73 -31.84 4.13
CA SER A 646 27.53 -30.71 4.60
C SER A 646 28.88 -30.61 3.89
N ILE A 647 29.07 -29.57 3.08
CA ILE A 647 30.33 -29.33 2.36
C ILE A 647 31.06 -28.16 3.03
N SER A 648 32.22 -28.44 3.61
CA SER A 648 33.15 -27.45 4.12
C SER A 648 34.16 -27.03 3.04
N GLY A 649 34.86 -25.91 3.24
CA GLY A 649 35.97 -25.53 2.36
C GLY A 649 37.13 -26.54 2.35
N ILE A 650 37.17 -27.47 3.32
CA ILE A 650 38.19 -28.51 3.48
C ILE A 650 37.89 -29.71 2.57
N ASP A 651 36.62 -30.03 2.31
CA ASP A 651 36.23 -31.21 1.53
C ASP A 651 36.75 -31.15 0.08
N ILE A 652 36.93 -29.93 -0.45
CA ILE A 652 37.55 -29.59 -1.74
C ILE A 652 38.95 -30.23 -1.90
N PHE A 653 39.69 -30.43 -0.80
CA PHE A 653 41.06 -30.94 -0.82
C PHE A 653 41.17 -32.47 -0.80
N SER A 654 40.07 -33.18 -0.51
CA SER A 654 40.10 -34.62 -0.21
C SER A 654 40.28 -35.51 -1.45
N ASN A 655 39.89 -35.03 -2.63
CA ASN A 655 39.88 -35.77 -3.90
C ASN A 655 40.63 -34.98 -4.98
N GLY A 656 41.94 -35.22 -5.09
CA GLY A 656 42.84 -34.64 -6.11
C GLY A 656 43.18 -35.59 -7.26
#